data_AF-A0A1E7GLJ3-F1
#
_entry.id   AF-A0A1E7GLJ3-F1
#
_cell.length_a   1.000
_cell.length_b   1.000
_cell.length_c   1.000
_cell.angle_alpha   90.00
_cell.angle_beta   90.00
_cell.angle_gamma   90.00
#
_symmetry.space_group_name_H-M   'P 1'
#
loop_
_entity.id
_entity.type
_entity.pdbx_description
1 polymer ?
#
loop_
_entity_poly.entity_id
_entity_poly.type
_entity_poly.pdbx_seq_one_letter_code
_entity_poly.pdbx_strand_id
1 'polypeptide(L)'
;MTLADVDSISGEQGNFQVKVIKHPRYVDEDKCVGCGICAQKCPKKVKNEFNLGMDKRKAIYVPFAQTVPLKYTIDRKACIYFKAIDSGKKGKCNACAKFCENDAIDFEQKETILDLNVGSVILAPGFQAFDPSKFDAVYSYAGFKNVVTSMDFERILAATGPTDGHLVRPSDKEQPKSIAWFQCVGSRDINRCDNAYCSSVCCMYAIKEAMIAIEHAHDPLEASIFFMDMRTYGKDFEKYYNRAKDDMGMRFIRCRPHTVIENEDKSLNVRYVDDQGNIHNEDFDMIVLSQGLEPSTTAIDLGNKMGIELDKYNFAKTSDFTPVATSKPGVYVAGCFQGPKDIPYSVMEASAAAAAAAADLASARGQLEKIKEFPPERDVSGEETRMGVFVCNCGINIGAVVDVHAVAEYAKTLPNVTYVQENLFSCSQDAQDQLAEMIREHNLNRVVVAACSPRTHEPLFQETMSNAGINKHLFEMANIRDQDSWVHSADHDAATEKAKDLVAMGVAKANLRVALEPIEVPCTKSAMVLGGGPAGMTAALNIADQGFKVYLVEKKDVLGGHARKMRKTFQGDPVKPFLDNLVKRANDHENIEVHLGAELKDVSGFVGNFHTDLTTGASFDHGTVIVAVGADSTKVKEYLYGENPNVMKWFDLDKKIEEDPDSIKKANCAVAIHCVGSREPDMPYCSKICCAHAIQSAIDLKELNPDLDVYMLYRDIRTYGRLEDLYRKARSIGIIFIRYDLDSKPKVEEVGGKLQVTVTDPLLGRPIVVSPDFITLYTAIAPKGTEELANMLKVTLNQEKFFLEAHMKLRPVEFSTDGMFMCGLAHYPKPLDECIAQAQAAASRAVTVLSKDKVIIEPIVAAFVDKEACRGCGLCVALCPYGAIDIEETPDGRKAKLISASCKGCGICAATCYRHAISINAFNDTQIEAQMHAFLNR
;
A
#
# COMPACT_ATOMS: atom_id res chain seq x y z
N MET A 1 -16.77 -6.09 -14.61
CA MET A 1 -17.54 -7.35 -14.75
C MET A 1 -17.39 -8.12 -13.44
N THR A 2 -18.49 -8.55 -12.80
CA THR A 2 -18.45 -9.38 -11.58
C THR A 2 -19.17 -10.70 -11.81
N LEU A 3 -18.92 -11.70 -10.95
CA LEU A 3 -19.41 -13.07 -11.12
C LEU A 3 -19.03 -13.67 -12.48
N ALA A 4 -17.75 -13.59 -12.84
CA ALA A 4 -17.28 -14.08 -14.11
C ALA A 4 -15.94 -14.79 -13.95
N ASP A 5 -15.79 -15.90 -14.68
CA ASP A 5 -14.60 -16.73 -14.70
C ASP A 5 -14.04 -16.83 -16.11
N VAL A 6 -12.71 -16.82 -16.23
CA VAL A 6 -12.05 -17.06 -17.53
C VAL A 6 -12.13 -18.54 -17.86
N ASP A 7 -12.70 -18.84 -19.03
CA ASP A 7 -12.83 -20.20 -19.54
C ASP A 7 -11.58 -20.62 -20.30
N SER A 8 -11.22 -19.85 -21.32
CA SER A 8 -10.11 -20.15 -22.22
C SER A 8 -9.48 -18.90 -22.83
N ILE A 9 -8.22 -19.01 -23.23
CA ILE A 9 -7.46 -17.98 -23.95
C ILE A 9 -6.71 -18.62 -25.12
N SER A 10 -6.70 -17.93 -26.26
CA SER A 10 -5.92 -18.29 -27.45
C SER A 10 -5.34 -17.04 -28.11
N GLY A 11 -4.38 -17.22 -29.01
CA GLY A 11 -3.66 -16.12 -29.65
C GLY A 11 -2.32 -15.81 -28.98
N GLU A 12 -1.79 -14.63 -29.28
CA GLU A 12 -0.44 -14.19 -28.90
C GLU A 12 -0.45 -12.74 -28.40
N GLN A 13 0.70 -12.29 -27.88
CA GLN A 13 0.89 -10.92 -27.40
C GLN A 13 0.37 -9.89 -28.43
N GLY A 14 -0.47 -8.96 -27.97
CA GLY A 14 -1.11 -7.96 -28.82
C GLY A 14 -2.47 -8.38 -29.41
N ASN A 15 -2.82 -9.68 -29.42
CA ASN A 15 -4.09 -10.17 -29.98
C ASN A 15 -4.51 -11.51 -29.35
N PHE A 16 -5.04 -11.45 -28.13
CA PHE A 16 -5.63 -12.60 -27.44
C PHE A 16 -7.15 -12.63 -27.58
N GLN A 17 -7.68 -13.81 -27.92
CA GLN A 17 -9.11 -14.11 -27.82
C GLN A 17 -9.38 -14.81 -26.48
N VAL A 18 -10.12 -14.15 -25.60
CA VAL A 18 -10.45 -14.64 -24.25
C VAL A 18 -11.94 -14.93 -24.15
N LYS A 19 -12.29 -16.15 -23.73
CA LYS A 19 -13.67 -16.51 -23.39
C LYS A 19 -13.90 -16.37 -21.91
N VAL A 20 -14.91 -15.59 -21.55
CA VAL A 20 -15.31 -15.35 -20.16
C VAL A 20 -16.73 -15.84 -19.95
N ILE A 21 -16.92 -16.68 -18.94
CA ILE A 21 -18.24 -17.13 -18.51
C ILE A 21 -18.72 -16.15 -17.44
N LYS A 22 -19.77 -15.39 -17.72
CA LYS A 22 -20.46 -14.56 -16.73
C LYS A 22 -21.62 -15.37 -16.15
N HIS A 23 -21.53 -15.68 -14.86
CA HIS A 23 -22.53 -16.43 -14.11
C HIS A 23 -23.76 -15.56 -13.79
N PRO A 24 -24.96 -16.18 -13.73
CA PRO A 24 -26.17 -15.45 -13.40
C PRO A 24 -26.13 -14.98 -11.96
N ARG A 25 -26.44 -13.70 -11.78
CA ARG A 25 -26.65 -13.06 -10.48
C ARG A 25 -28.05 -13.38 -9.92
N TYR A 26 -28.97 -13.72 -10.82
CA TYR A 26 -30.43 -13.81 -10.66
C TYR A 26 -31.07 -12.49 -10.21
N VAL A 27 -30.37 -11.40 -10.48
CA VAL A 27 -30.76 -10.03 -10.17
C VAL A 27 -30.27 -9.16 -11.32
N ASP A 28 -31.19 -8.43 -11.93
CA ASP A 28 -30.93 -7.43 -12.95
C ASP A 28 -30.14 -6.27 -12.31
N GLU A 29 -28.92 -6.06 -12.81
CA GLU A 29 -27.98 -5.08 -12.25
C GLU A 29 -28.44 -3.64 -12.49
N ASP A 30 -29.18 -3.38 -13.57
CA ASP A 30 -29.64 -2.04 -13.96
C ASP A 30 -30.86 -1.60 -13.15
N LYS A 31 -31.67 -2.56 -12.68
CA LYS A 31 -32.86 -2.30 -11.84
C LYS A 31 -32.58 -2.36 -10.34
N CYS A 32 -31.54 -3.09 -9.95
CA CYS A 32 -31.23 -3.29 -8.54
C CYS A 32 -30.59 -2.04 -7.94
N VAL A 33 -31.24 -1.46 -6.93
CA VAL A 33 -30.76 -0.26 -6.20
C VAL A 33 -30.11 -0.59 -4.86
N GLY A 34 -29.77 -1.85 -4.60
CA GLY A 34 -29.06 -2.24 -3.38
C GLY A 34 -29.79 -2.04 -2.04
N CYS A 35 -31.11 -1.78 -2.02
CA CYS A 35 -31.85 -1.43 -0.80
C CYS A 35 -31.91 -2.52 0.29
N GLY A 36 -31.65 -3.78 -0.06
CA GLY A 36 -31.58 -4.90 0.89
C GLY A 36 -32.90 -5.47 1.43
N ILE A 37 -34.05 -4.91 1.05
CA ILE A 37 -35.38 -5.42 1.43
C ILE A 37 -35.53 -6.91 1.07
N CYS A 38 -35.05 -7.30 -0.11
CA CYS A 38 -35.10 -8.69 -0.58
C CYS A 38 -34.37 -9.67 0.36
N ALA A 39 -33.23 -9.26 0.93
CA ALA A 39 -32.47 -10.06 1.90
C ALA A 39 -33.16 -10.11 3.25
N GLN A 40 -33.71 -8.99 3.73
CA GLN A 40 -34.49 -8.95 4.98
C GLN A 40 -35.66 -9.94 4.94
N LYS A 41 -36.38 -9.99 3.81
CA LYS A 41 -37.56 -10.87 3.62
C LYS A 41 -37.20 -12.30 3.25
N CYS A 42 -35.94 -12.61 2.94
CA CYS A 42 -35.50 -13.95 2.63
C CYS A 42 -35.58 -14.86 3.88
N PRO A 43 -36.33 -15.99 3.83
CA PRO A 43 -36.47 -16.88 4.97
C PRO A 43 -35.26 -17.80 5.18
N LYS A 44 -34.42 -17.97 4.14
CA LYS A 44 -33.28 -18.89 4.20
C LYS A 44 -32.05 -18.19 4.79
N LYS A 45 -31.49 -18.78 5.85
CA LYS A 45 -30.18 -18.43 6.41
C LYS A 45 -29.09 -19.38 5.89
N VAL A 46 -27.91 -18.85 5.63
CA VAL A 46 -26.72 -19.51 5.07
C VAL A 46 -25.49 -19.09 5.89
N LYS A 47 -24.48 -19.96 6.02
CA LYS A 47 -23.19 -19.59 6.65
C LYS A 47 -22.61 -18.40 5.86
N ASN A 48 -22.15 -17.36 6.55
CA ASN A 48 -21.60 -16.18 5.88
C ASN A 48 -20.12 -16.36 5.60
N GLU A 49 -19.74 -16.59 4.34
CA GLU A 49 -18.35 -16.86 3.95
C GLU A 49 -17.44 -15.65 4.21
N PHE A 50 -17.94 -14.43 4.08
CA PHE A 50 -17.16 -13.21 4.34
C PHE A 50 -16.75 -13.07 5.82
N ASN A 51 -17.62 -13.51 6.72
CA ASN A 51 -17.36 -13.55 8.16
C ASN A 51 -16.89 -14.94 8.62
N LEU A 52 -16.36 -15.77 7.69
CA LEU A 52 -15.84 -17.13 7.94
C LEU A 52 -16.85 -18.06 8.64
N GLY A 53 -18.13 -17.67 8.57
CA GLY A 53 -19.29 -18.29 9.14
C GLY A 53 -19.45 -18.21 10.64
N MET A 54 -18.85 -17.21 11.27
CA MET A 54 -19.19 -16.79 12.63
C MET A 54 -20.64 -16.32 12.75
N ASP A 55 -21.20 -15.79 11.66
CA ASP A 55 -22.62 -15.42 11.56
C ASP A 55 -23.29 -16.06 10.32
N LYS A 56 -24.55 -15.67 10.09
CA LYS A 56 -25.37 -16.18 9.00
C LYS A 56 -25.86 -15.05 8.11
N ARG A 57 -25.59 -15.17 6.81
CA ARG A 57 -26.21 -14.34 5.76
C ARG A 57 -27.50 -14.97 5.24
N LYS A 58 -28.11 -14.32 4.25
CA LYS A 58 -29.31 -14.78 3.56
C LYS A 58 -28.95 -15.44 2.23
N ALA A 59 -29.88 -16.19 1.63
CA ALA A 59 -29.64 -16.79 0.32
C ALA A 59 -29.56 -15.73 -0.80
N ILE A 60 -30.32 -14.63 -0.70
CA ILE A 60 -30.07 -13.42 -1.49
C ILE A 60 -29.24 -12.45 -0.65
N TYR A 61 -28.08 -12.03 -1.14
CA TYR A 61 -27.08 -11.35 -0.34
C TYR A 61 -26.17 -10.42 -1.16
N VAL A 62 -25.48 -9.54 -0.47
CA VAL A 62 -24.22 -8.93 -0.89
C VAL A 62 -23.11 -9.49 0.00
N PRO A 63 -21.88 -9.72 -0.49
CA PRO A 63 -20.79 -10.25 0.32
C PRO A 63 -20.50 -9.43 1.60
N PHE A 64 -20.48 -8.11 1.47
CA PHE A 64 -20.32 -7.15 2.57
C PHE A 64 -20.92 -5.79 2.23
N ALA A 65 -21.09 -4.92 3.23
CA ALA A 65 -21.84 -3.66 3.08
C ALA A 65 -21.26 -2.68 2.04
N GLN A 66 -19.95 -2.70 1.81
CA GLN A 66 -19.26 -1.84 0.83
C GLN A 66 -18.90 -2.60 -0.46
N THR A 67 -19.64 -3.66 -0.81
CA THR A 67 -19.43 -4.40 -2.06
C THR A 67 -19.55 -3.46 -3.26
N VAL A 68 -18.65 -3.58 -4.24
CA VAL A 68 -18.73 -2.86 -5.52
C VAL A 68 -18.82 -3.88 -6.67
N PRO A 69 -19.84 -3.79 -7.54
CA PRO A 69 -21.01 -2.93 -7.42
C PRO A 69 -21.94 -3.40 -6.28
N LEU A 70 -22.71 -2.49 -5.67
CA LEU A 70 -23.62 -2.81 -4.56
C LEU A 70 -24.92 -3.48 -5.08
N LYS A 71 -24.76 -4.58 -5.82
CA LYS A 71 -25.87 -5.35 -6.37
C LYS A 71 -26.01 -6.66 -5.61
N TYR A 72 -27.24 -7.07 -5.33
CA TYR A 72 -27.53 -8.35 -4.66
C TYR A 72 -27.28 -9.54 -5.61
N THR A 73 -27.05 -10.72 -5.05
CA THR A 73 -26.90 -12.02 -5.74
C THR A 73 -27.74 -13.06 -5.03
N ILE A 74 -28.34 -13.99 -5.77
CA ILE A 74 -28.96 -15.19 -5.20
C ILE A 74 -27.98 -16.37 -5.24
N ASP A 75 -27.64 -16.90 -4.07
CA ASP A 75 -26.97 -18.19 -3.92
C ASP A 75 -27.94 -19.31 -4.34
N ARG A 76 -27.77 -19.79 -5.58
CA ARG A 76 -28.60 -20.83 -6.17
C ARG A 76 -28.65 -22.09 -5.31
N LYS A 77 -27.50 -22.54 -4.78
CA LYS A 77 -27.35 -23.79 -4.01
C LYS A 77 -28.12 -23.72 -2.70
N ALA A 78 -28.23 -22.54 -2.10
CA ALA A 78 -28.95 -22.34 -0.85
C ALA A 78 -30.43 -21.95 -1.04
N CYS A 79 -30.78 -21.29 -2.14
CA CYS A 79 -32.10 -20.73 -2.39
C CYS A 79 -33.21 -21.79 -2.39
N ILE A 80 -34.30 -21.53 -1.66
CA ILE A 80 -35.45 -22.46 -1.55
C ILE A 80 -36.16 -22.63 -2.90
N TYR A 81 -36.27 -21.56 -3.70
CA TYR A 81 -36.86 -21.60 -5.04
C TYR A 81 -36.10 -22.57 -5.94
N PHE A 82 -34.77 -22.38 -6.07
CA PHE A 82 -33.94 -23.23 -6.92
C PHE A 82 -33.81 -24.65 -6.39
N LYS A 83 -33.64 -24.86 -5.08
CA LYS A 83 -33.63 -26.21 -4.50
C LYS A 83 -34.90 -27.00 -4.80
N ALA A 84 -36.07 -26.35 -4.82
CA ALA A 84 -37.30 -27.01 -5.20
C ALA A 84 -37.28 -27.42 -6.68
N ILE A 85 -36.87 -26.52 -7.58
CA ILE A 85 -36.72 -26.80 -9.02
C ILE A 85 -35.73 -27.93 -9.28
N ASP A 86 -34.54 -27.85 -8.68
CA ASP A 86 -33.48 -28.85 -8.85
C ASP A 86 -33.91 -30.23 -8.30
N SER A 87 -34.90 -30.26 -7.39
CA SER A 87 -35.52 -31.50 -6.86
C SER A 87 -36.78 -31.93 -7.62
N GLY A 88 -37.07 -31.37 -8.80
CA GLY A 88 -38.24 -31.70 -9.62
C GLY A 88 -39.58 -31.16 -9.08
N LYS A 89 -39.57 -30.24 -8.11
CA LYS A 89 -40.76 -29.61 -7.53
C LYS A 89 -40.93 -28.18 -8.06
N LYS A 90 -42.15 -27.64 -7.98
CA LYS A 90 -42.41 -26.23 -8.32
C LYS A 90 -41.72 -25.30 -7.32
N GLY A 91 -40.94 -24.32 -7.81
CA GLY A 91 -40.34 -23.25 -7.00
C GLY A 91 -41.40 -22.28 -6.47
N LYS A 92 -41.95 -22.54 -5.27
CA LYS A 92 -43.02 -21.71 -4.68
C LYS A 92 -42.52 -20.50 -3.89
N CYS A 93 -41.26 -20.49 -3.47
CA CYS A 93 -40.73 -19.39 -2.66
C CYS A 93 -40.41 -18.20 -3.57
N ASN A 94 -41.17 -17.11 -3.45
CA ASN A 94 -40.97 -15.91 -4.25
C ASN A 94 -40.80 -14.63 -3.40
N ALA A 95 -40.26 -14.77 -2.19
CA ALA A 95 -40.19 -13.66 -1.24
C ALA A 95 -39.32 -12.51 -1.76
N CYS A 96 -38.13 -12.80 -2.31
CA CYS A 96 -37.24 -11.74 -2.80
C CYS A 96 -37.84 -10.94 -3.96
N ALA A 97 -38.51 -11.59 -4.93
CA ALA A 97 -39.16 -10.85 -6.02
C ALA A 97 -40.41 -10.11 -5.54
N LYS A 98 -41.25 -10.73 -4.69
CA LYS A 98 -42.49 -10.12 -4.18
C LYS A 98 -42.25 -8.77 -3.48
N PHE A 99 -41.12 -8.62 -2.79
CA PHE A 99 -40.79 -7.42 -2.03
C PHE A 99 -39.75 -6.52 -2.73
N CYS A 100 -39.43 -6.78 -4.00
CA CYS A 100 -38.57 -5.92 -4.79
C CYS A 100 -39.44 -4.95 -5.59
N GLU A 101 -39.49 -3.68 -5.17
CA GLU A 101 -40.33 -2.66 -5.82
C GLU A 101 -39.86 -2.30 -7.24
N ASN A 102 -38.57 -2.53 -7.54
CA ASN A 102 -37.98 -2.25 -8.85
C ASN A 102 -38.00 -3.45 -9.80
N ASP A 103 -38.66 -4.56 -9.42
CA ASP A 103 -38.75 -5.78 -10.23
C ASP A 103 -37.38 -6.28 -10.75
N ALA A 104 -36.35 -6.20 -9.91
CA ALA A 104 -34.98 -6.55 -10.27
C ALA A 104 -34.67 -8.05 -10.17
N ILE A 105 -35.53 -8.87 -9.56
CA ILE A 105 -35.25 -10.31 -9.36
C ILE A 105 -35.61 -11.08 -10.63
N ASP A 106 -34.64 -11.79 -11.20
CA ASP A 106 -34.82 -12.62 -12.39
C ASP A 106 -34.27 -14.04 -12.16
N PHE A 107 -35.18 -14.99 -11.91
CA PHE A 107 -34.80 -16.40 -11.72
C PHE A 107 -34.45 -17.14 -13.01
N GLU A 108 -34.77 -16.56 -14.18
CA GLU A 108 -34.55 -17.18 -15.48
C GLU A 108 -33.18 -16.81 -16.09
N GLN A 109 -32.45 -15.88 -15.46
CA GLN A 109 -31.10 -15.49 -15.88
C GLN A 109 -30.20 -16.73 -16.04
N LYS A 110 -29.50 -16.79 -17.18
CA LYS A 110 -28.58 -17.88 -17.54
C LYS A 110 -27.15 -17.38 -17.60
N GLU A 111 -26.23 -18.33 -17.57
CA GLU A 111 -24.82 -18.05 -17.87
C GLU A 111 -24.69 -17.47 -19.29
N THR A 112 -23.82 -16.49 -19.43
CA THR A 112 -23.51 -15.85 -20.71
C THR A 112 -22.03 -16.02 -21.01
N ILE A 113 -21.71 -16.36 -22.25
CA ILE A 113 -20.32 -16.46 -22.72
C ILE A 113 -20.00 -15.15 -23.44
N LEU A 114 -18.92 -14.51 -23.01
CA LEU A 114 -18.41 -13.28 -23.59
C LEU A 114 -17.09 -13.60 -24.29
N ASP A 115 -17.01 -13.28 -25.58
CA ASP A 115 -15.77 -13.34 -26.34
C ASP A 115 -15.13 -11.95 -26.33
N LEU A 116 -13.98 -11.83 -25.65
CA LEU A 116 -13.21 -10.59 -25.53
C LEU A 116 -11.96 -10.68 -26.41
N ASN A 117 -11.68 -9.64 -27.20
CA ASN A 117 -10.38 -9.46 -27.84
C ASN A 117 -9.56 -8.47 -27.01
N VAL A 118 -8.40 -8.91 -26.50
CA VAL A 118 -7.52 -8.11 -25.64
C VAL A 118 -6.08 -8.23 -26.10
N GLY A 119 -5.31 -7.15 -26.03
CA GLY A 119 -3.90 -7.19 -26.44
C GLY A 119 -2.94 -7.68 -25.35
N SER A 120 -3.35 -7.65 -24.09
CA SER A 120 -2.53 -8.06 -22.94
C SER A 120 -3.42 -8.56 -21.79
N VAL A 121 -2.88 -9.43 -20.94
CA VAL A 121 -3.58 -10.02 -19.80
C VAL A 121 -2.74 -9.85 -18.53
N ILE A 122 -3.37 -9.44 -17.43
CA ILE A 122 -2.74 -9.34 -16.11
C ILE A 122 -3.48 -10.28 -15.14
N LEU A 123 -2.76 -11.24 -14.56
CA LEU A 123 -3.29 -12.18 -13.58
C LEU A 123 -3.09 -11.63 -12.17
N ALA A 124 -4.20 -11.41 -11.45
CA ALA A 124 -4.18 -11.01 -10.04
C ALA A 124 -5.26 -11.75 -9.21
N PRO A 125 -5.31 -13.11 -9.24
CA PRO A 125 -6.34 -13.88 -8.52
C PRO A 125 -6.17 -13.86 -6.99
N GLY A 126 -5.11 -13.24 -6.46
CA GLY A 126 -4.86 -13.12 -5.03
C GLY A 126 -4.26 -14.37 -4.41
N PHE A 127 -4.75 -14.73 -3.21
CA PHE A 127 -4.28 -15.87 -2.42
C PHE A 127 -5.44 -16.48 -1.64
N GLN A 128 -5.18 -17.63 -1.01
CA GLN A 128 -5.99 -18.27 0.00
C GLN A 128 -5.21 -18.34 1.32
N ALA A 129 -5.87 -18.10 2.45
CA ALA A 129 -5.27 -18.30 3.77
C ALA A 129 -5.15 -19.80 4.05
N PHE A 130 -4.02 -20.23 4.60
CA PHE A 130 -3.77 -21.62 4.96
C PHE A 130 -4.79 -22.11 6.00
N ASP A 131 -5.45 -23.24 5.73
CA ASP A 131 -6.39 -23.88 6.65
C ASP A 131 -5.66 -24.60 7.81
N PRO A 132 -5.75 -24.11 9.06
CA PRO A 132 -5.05 -24.67 10.20
C PRO A 132 -5.72 -25.92 10.78
N SER A 133 -6.90 -26.35 10.31
CA SER A 133 -7.51 -27.63 10.73
C SER A 133 -6.60 -28.82 10.41
N LYS A 134 -5.73 -28.69 9.39
CA LYS A 134 -4.67 -29.65 9.08
C LYS A 134 -3.70 -29.86 10.26
N PHE A 135 -3.63 -28.93 11.21
CA PHE A 135 -2.76 -28.95 12.39
C PHE A 135 -3.56 -29.19 13.69
N ASP A 136 -4.79 -29.71 13.62
CA ASP A 136 -5.64 -29.90 14.80
C ASP A 136 -5.03 -30.80 15.87
N ALA A 137 -4.18 -31.76 15.50
CA ALA A 137 -3.47 -32.60 16.48
C ALA A 137 -2.52 -31.81 17.41
N VAL A 138 -2.26 -30.53 17.12
CA VAL A 138 -1.23 -29.70 17.73
C VAL A 138 -1.83 -28.43 18.31
N TYR A 139 -2.69 -27.76 17.53
CA TYR A 139 -3.32 -26.50 17.93
C TYR A 139 -4.83 -26.61 18.18
N SER A 140 -5.46 -27.74 17.86
CA SER A 140 -6.89 -28.01 18.10
C SER A 140 -7.82 -26.87 17.64
N TYR A 141 -7.55 -26.28 16.48
CA TYR A 141 -8.33 -25.17 15.92
C TYR A 141 -9.82 -25.53 15.77
N ALA A 142 -10.12 -26.73 15.26
CA ALA A 142 -11.52 -27.18 15.15
C ALA A 142 -12.15 -27.56 16.49
N GLY A 143 -11.34 -27.79 17.54
CA GLY A 143 -11.79 -28.32 18.84
C GLY A 143 -12.01 -27.24 19.90
N PHE A 144 -11.18 -26.20 19.94
CA PHE A 144 -11.19 -25.17 20.98
C PHE A 144 -11.72 -23.84 20.42
N LYS A 145 -12.84 -23.36 20.98
CA LYS A 145 -13.51 -22.15 20.47
C LYS A 145 -12.65 -20.88 20.57
N ASN A 146 -11.75 -20.84 21.56
CA ASN A 146 -10.86 -19.69 21.80
C ASN A 146 -9.53 -19.80 21.03
N VAL A 147 -9.38 -20.81 20.17
CA VAL A 147 -8.32 -20.83 19.16
C VAL A 147 -8.92 -20.32 17.85
N VAL A 148 -8.53 -19.12 17.45
CA VAL A 148 -9.03 -18.46 16.24
C VAL A 148 -7.90 -18.28 15.24
N THR A 149 -8.23 -18.08 13.97
CA THR A 149 -7.23 -17.65 12.99
C THR A 149 -7.04 -16.14 12.99
N SER A 150 -5.96 -15.65 12.39
CA SER A 150 -5.79 -14.21 12.12
C SER A 150 -6.96 -13.61 11.34
N MET A 151 -7.48 -14.34 10.34
CA MET A 151 -8.64 -13.88 9.58
C MET A 151 -9.92 -13.88 10.41
N ASP A 152 -10.11 -14.85 11.31
CA ASP A 152 -11.22 -14.83 12.27
C ASP A 152 -11.11 -13.60 13.18
N PHE A 153 -9.91 -13.34 13.70
CA PHE A 153 -9.63 -12.22 14.58
C PHE A 153 -9.85 -10.85 13.89
N GLU A 154 -9.43 -10.70 12.64
CA GLU A 154 -9.72 -9.52 11.81
C GLU A 154 -11.23 -9.31 11.64
N ARG A 155 -12.03 -10.37 11.50
CA ARG A 155 -13.49 -10.24 11.45
C ARG A 155 -14.06 -9.90 12.83
N ILE A 156 -13.53 -10.42 13.93
CA ILE A 156 -13.95 -10.05 15.30
C ILE A 156 -13.74 -8.54 15.55
N LEU A 157 -12.57 -8.01 15.18
CA LEU A 157 -12.25 -6.60 15.38
C LEU A 157 -12.85 -5.67 14.30
N ALA A 158 -13.40 -6.22 13.22
CA ALA A 158 -14.01 -5.40 12.19
C ALA A 158 -15.33 -4.80 12.69
N ALA A 159 -15.50 -3.49 12.49
CA ALA A 159 -16.76 -2.78 12.73
C ALA A 159 -17.95 -3.33 11.91
N THR A 160 -17.68 -3.97 10.77
CA THR A 160 -18.69 -4.66 9.94
C THR A 160 -18.68 -6.18 10.16
N GLY A 161 -17.99 -6.63 11.21
CA GLY A 161 -17.83 -8.00 11.61
C GLY A 161 -19.02 -8.53 12.42
N PRO A 162 -19.00 -9.82 12.77
CA PRO A 162 -20.07 -10.48 13.52
C PRO A 162 -20.18 -10.03 15.00
N THR A 163 -19.22 -9.23 15.48
CA THR A 163 -19.12 -8.75 16.86
C THR A 163 -19.04 -7.22 16.94
N ASP A 164 -19.39 -6.53 15.85
CA ASP A 164 -19.44 -5.06 15.79
C ASP A 164 -18.13 -4.40 16.26
N GLY A 165 -16.98 -5.03 16.00
CA GLY A 165 -15.66 -4.53 16.38
C GLY A 165 -15.28 -4.68 17.86
N HIS A 166 -16.13 -5.29 18.68
CA HIS A 166 -15.81 -5.59 20.08
C HIS A 166 -14.85 -6.77 20.20
N LEU A 167 -13.78 -6.58 20.98
CA LEU A 167 -12.79 -7.61 21.28
C LEU A 167 -13.40 -8.63 22.25
N VAL A 168 -13.81 -9.79 21.74
CA VAL A 168 -14.48 -10.82 22.53
C VAL A 168 -13.98 -12.23 22.23
N ARG A 169 -13.97 -13.09 23.25
CA ARG A 169 -13.74 -14.52 23.11
C ARG A 169 -14.91 -15.19 22.39
N PRO A 170 -14.68 -16.10 21.44
CA PRO A 170 -15.77 -16.79 20.77
C PRO A 170 -16.56 -17.75 21.68
N SER A 171 -15.98 -18.24 22.78
CA SER A 171 -16.63 -19.18 23.71
C SER A 171 -17.82 -18.59 24.44
N ASP A 172 -17.63 -17.39 25.02
CA ASP A 172 -18.54 -16.78 26.00
C ASP A 172 -18.86 -15.31 25.72
N LYS A 173 -18.21 -14.69 24.72
CA LYS A 173 -18.38 -13.28 24.34
C LYS A 173 -17.85 -12.27 25.36
N GLU A 174 -17.03 -12.72 26.31
CA GLU A 174 -16.33 -11.85 27.24
C GLU A 174 -15.02 -11.34 26.64
N GLN A 175 -14.51 -10.21 27.14
CA GLN A 175 -13.21 -9.68 26.72
C GLN A 175 -12.07 -10.58 27.25
N PRO A 176 -11.10 -10.99 26.40
CA PRO A 176 -9.90 -11.68 26.86
C PRO A 176 -8.98 -10.73 27.64
N LYS A 177 -8.32 -11.25 28.68
CA LYS A 177 -7.26 -10.54 29.43
C LYS A 177 -5.87 -10.87 28.92
N SER A 178 -5.71 -12.02 28.26
CA SER A 178 -4.44 -12.43 27.64
C SER A 178 -4.65 -13.08 26.27
N ILE A 179 -3.88 -12.69 25.26
CA ILE A 179 -3.93 -13.27 23.92
C ILE A 179 -2.53 -13.67 23.45
N ALA A 180 -2.41 -14.87 22.89
CA ALA A 180 -1.19 -15.36 22.28
C ALA A 180 -1.32 -15.48 20.75
N TRP A 181 -0.39 -14.90 19.99
CA TRP A 181 -0.29 -15.08 18.54
C TRP A 181 0.78 -16.09 18.18
N PHE A 182 0.43 -17.12 17.41
CA PHE A 182 1.38 -18.12 16.94
C PHE A 182 1.79 -17.84 15.51
N GLN A 183 3.08 -17.54 15.31
CA GLN A 183 3.64 -17.28 13.99
C GLN A 183 3.89 -18.55 13.18
N CYS A 184 4.00 -18.39 11.86
CA CYS A 184 4.38 -19.43 10.90
C CYS A 184 3.40 -20.62 10.83
N VAL A 185 2.11 -20.41 11.10
CA VAL A 185 1.09 -21.45 10.92
C VAL A 185 0.84 -21.64 9.43
N GLY A 186 1.20 -22.79 8.86
CA GLY A 186 1.09 -23.06 7.42
C GLY A 186 2.23 -22.49 6.57
N SER A 187 3.36 -22.11 7.17
CA SER A 187 4.54 -21.59 6.48
C SER A 187 5.81 -22.02 7.17
N ARG A 188 6.91 -22.11 6.42
CA ARG A 188 8.21 -22.61 6.91
C ARG A 188 8.07 -24.00 7.55
N ASP A 189 7.19 -24.85 6.98
CA ASP A 189 6.89 -26.18 7.49
C ASP A 189 6.84 -27.20 6.35
N ILE A 190 7.85 -28.07 6.30
CA ILE A 190 7.94 -29.17 5.33
C ILE A 190 7.40 -30.50 5.82
N ASN A 191 7.06 -30.58 7.11
CA ASN A 191 6.63 -31.84 7.70
C ASN A 191 5.12 -32.00 7.55
N ARG A 192 4.36 -30.92 7.74
CA ARG A 192 2.88 -31.00 7.84
C ARG A 192 2.13 -30.47 6.62
N CYS A 193 2.67 -29.49 5.89
CA CYS A 193 2.00 -28.91 4.72
C CYS A 193 2.89 -28.71 3.49
N ASP A 194 4.19 -29.02 3.59
CA ASP A 194 5.19 -28.80 2.53
C ASP A 194 5.37 -27.34 2.05
N ASN A 195 4.81 -26.38 2.79
CA ASN A 195 5.01 -24.95 2.56
C ASN A 195 6.34 -24.52 3.16
N ALA A 196 7.44 -24.81 2.47
CA ALA A 196 8.78 -24.47 2.95
C ALA A 196 9.07 -22.96 2.96
N TYR A 197 8.33 -22.18 2.17
CA TYR A 197 8.49 -20.74 2.04
C TYR A 197 7.92 -19.96 3.24
N CYS A 198 8.28 -18.68 3.34
CA CYS A 198 7.72 -17.75 4.29
C CYS A 198 6.59 -16.93 3.67
N SER A 199 5.50 -16.74 4.39
CA SER A 199 4.35 -15.96 3.90
C SER A 199 4.53 -14.43 3.95
N SER A 200 5.70 -13.94 4.34
CA SER A 200 6.15 -12.53 4.28
C SER A 200 5.37 -11.52 5.15
N VAL A 201 4.07 -11.71 5.39
CA VAL A 201 3.20 -10.71 6.03
C VAL A 201 2.79 -11.06 7.47
N CYS A 202 2.91 -12.33 7.88
CA CYS A 202 2.34 -12.82 9.14
C CYS A 202 2.89 -12.16 10.39
N CYS A 203 4.20 -11.89 10.41
CA CYS A 203 4.82 -11.13 11.48
C CYS A 203 4.19 -9.75 11.65
N MET A 204 3.91 -9.06 10.55
CA MET A 204 3.41 -7.68 10.60
C MET A 204 1.93 -7.60 10.93
N TYR A 205 1.08 -8.45 10.34
CA TYR A 205 -0.34 -8.40 10.68
C TYR A 205 -0.56 -8.84 12.13
N ALA A 206 0.25 -9.75 12.69
CA ALA A 206 0.11 -10.17 14.08
C ALA A 206 0.50 -9.07 15.06
N ILE A 207 1.58 -8.32 14.77
CA ILE A 207 1.92 -7.12 15.54
C ILE A 207 0.77 -6.11 15.46
N LYS A 208 0.24 -5.87 14.25
CA LYS A 208 -0.88 -4.95 14.03
C LYS A 208 -2.13 -5.37 14.79
N GLU A 209 -2.54 -6.63 14.67
CA GLU A 209 -3.68 -7.21 15.37
C GLU A 209 -3.53 -7.08 16.89
N ALA A 210 -2.36 -7.38 17.44
CA ALA A 210 -2.11 -7.28 18.87
C ALA A 210 -2.12 -5.83 19.37
N MET A 211 -1.53 -4.89 18.62
CA MET A 211 -1.61 -3.46 18.95
C MET A 211 -3.06 -2.95 18.93
N ILE A 212 -3.83 -3.29 17.89
CA ILE A 212 -5.25 -2.92 17.78
C ILE A 212 -6.06 -3.57 18.91
N ALA A 213 -5.76 -4.82 19.28
CA ALA A 213 -6.43 -5.49 20.38
C ALA A 213 -6.23 -4.74 21.71
N ILE A 214 -5.00 -4.25 21.97
CA ILE A 214 -4.70 -3.42 23.15
C ILE A 214 -5.48 -2.10 23.09
N GLU A 215 -5.56 -1.46 21.92
CA GLU A 215 -6.31 -0.21 21.72
C GLU A 215 -7.83 -0.39 21.87
N HIS A 216 -8.38 -1.57 21.52
CA HIS A 216 -9.80 -1.90 21.62
C HIS A 216 -10.21 -2.48 22.97
N ALA A 217 -9.28 -2.88 23.82
CA ALA A 217 -9.57 -3.47 25.13
C ALA A 217 -9.99 -2.38 26.13
N HIS A 218 -11.06 -2.63 26.88
CA HIS A 218 -11.52 -1.75 27.96
C HIS A 218 -10.70 -1.89 29.25
N ASP A 219 -10.06 -3.04 29.42
CA ASP A 219 -9.19 -3.39 30.55
C ASP A 219 -7.78 -3.72 30.03
N PRO A 220 -6.74 -3.67 30.88
CA PRO A 220 -5.39 -4.05 30.48
C PRO A 220 -5.35 -5.44 29.83
N LEU A 221 -4.77 -5.51 28.63
CA LEU A 221 -4.63 -6.72 27.84
C LEU A 221 -3.17 -7.14 27.73
N GLU A 222 -2.85 -8.38 28.09
CA GLU A 222 -1.54 -8.97 27.83
C GLU A 222 -1.47 -9.57 26.43
N ALA A 223 -0.56 -9.05 25.59
CA ALA A 223 -0.33 -9.56 24.25
C ALA A 223 1.04 -10.24 24.12
N SER A 224 1.04 -11.50 23.69
CA SER A 224 2.25 -12.33 23.52
C SER A 224 2.36 -12.87 22.09
N ILE A 225 3.45 -12.60 21.39
CA ILE A 225 3.72 -13.10 20.04
C ILE A 225 4.81 -14.18 20.09
N PHE A 226 4.44 -15.41 19.73
CA PHE A 226 5.34 -16.56 19.66
C PHE A 226 5.92 -16.72 18.25
N PHE A 227 7.24 -16.60 18.10
CA PHE A 227 7.89 -16.52 16.79
C PHE A 227 9.23 -17.28 16.70
N MET A 228 9.73 -17.47 15.47
CA MET A 228 11.07 -18.03 15.22
C MET A 228 12.10 -16.96 14.87
N ASP A 229 11.77 -16.14 13.86
CA ASP A 229 12.51 -14.96 13.41
C ASP A 229 11.50 -13.85 13.14
N MET A 230 11.72 -12.64 13.65
CA MET A 230 10.82 -11.52 13.40
C MET A 230 11.18 -10.84 12.07
N ARG A 231 10.29 -10.94 11.08
CA ARG A 231 10.53 -10.52 9.69
C ARG A 231 9.88 -9.18 9.34
N THR A 232 10.24 -8.15 10.08
CA THR A 232 9.82 -6.75 9.90
C THR A 232 10.70 -6.02 8.87
N TYR A 233 10.66 -6.43 7.60
CA TYR A 233 11.63 -6.01 6.58
C TYR A 233 11.21 -4.77 5.73
N GLY A 234 9.94 -4.38 5.76
CA GLY A 234 9.43 -3.24 4.99
C GLY A 234 9.86 -1.87 5.53
N LYS A 235 9.60 -0.81 4.76
CA LYS A 235 9.84 0.58 5.20
C LYS A 235 9.04 0.85 6.48
N ASP A 236 9.70 1.38 7.49
CA ASP A 236 9.16 1.65 8.84
C ASP A 236 8.63 0.44 9.64
N PHE A 237 8.74 -0.79 9.13
CA PHE A 237 8.23 -1.99 9.83
C PHE A 237 9.02 -2.30 11.12
N GLU A 238 10.32 -2.04 11.14
CA GLU A 238 11.13 -2.22 12.36
C GLU A 238 10.72 -1.24 13.46
N LYS A 239 10.43 0.01 13.11
CA LYS A 239 9.93 1.00 14.08
C LYS A 239 8.57 0.60 14.64
N TYR A 240 7.70 0.07 13.78
CA TYR A 240 6.40 -0.44 14.20
C TYR A 240 6.55 -1.60 15.21
N TYR A 241 7.49 -2.51 14.96
CA TYR A 241 7.87 -3.56 15.90
C TYR A 241 8.45 -3.02 17.21
N ASN A 242 9.35 -2.03 17.15
CA ASN A 242 9.93 -1.41 18.35
C ASN A 242 8.85 -0.70 19.19
N ARG A 243 7.93 0.06 18.57
CA ARG A 243 6.79 0.67 19.27
C ARG A 243 5.93 -0.37 19.96
N ALA A 244 5.60 -1.47 19.28
CA ALA A 244 4.83 -2.57 19.86
C ALA A 244 5.51 -3.17 21.10
N LYS A 245 6.83 -3.36 21.02
CA LYS A 245 7.62 -3.96 22.11
C LYS A 245 7.86 -2.98 23.26
N ASP A 246 8.41 -1.82 22.96
CA ASP A 246 9.03 -0.91 23.93
C ASP A 246 7.99 0.08 24.49
N ASP A 247 7.03 0.55 23.67
CA ASP A 247 6.03 1.54 24.11
C ASP A 247 4.72 0.89 24.60
N MET A 248 4.33 -0.25 24.02
CA MET A 248 3.07 -0.95 24.35
C MET A 248 3.25 -2.19 25.23
N GLY A 249 4.49 -2.55 25.58
CA GLY A 249 4.79 -3.66 26.50
C GLY A 249 4.46 -5.05 25.96
N MET A 250 4.32 -5.21 24.64
CA MET A 250 4.01 -6.52 24.05
C MET A 250 5.18 -7.50 24.24
N ARG A 251 4.86 -8.75 24.58
CA ARG A 251 5.86 -9.81 24.78
C ARG A 251 6.17 -10.50 23.46
N PHE A 252 7.45 -10.63 23.14
CA PHE A 252 7.92 -11.36 21.96
C PHE A 252 8.71 -12.58 22.40
N ILE A 253 8.10 -13.76 22.29
CA ILE A 253 8.63 -15.01 22.81
C ILE A 253 9.16 -15.84 21.64
N ARG A 254 10.47 -16.07 21.64
CA ARG A 254 11.13 -16.81 20.56
C ARG A 254 10.96 -18.33 20.75
N CYS A 255 9.82 -18.84 20.31
CA CYS A 255 9.50 -20.25 20.32
C CYS A 255 8.47 -20.55 19.24
N ARG A 256 8.47 -21.79 18.73
CA ARG A 256 7.33 -22.36 18.00
C ARG A 256 6.56 -23.28 18.95
N PRO A 257 5.41 -22.86 19.50
CA PRO A 257 4.63 -23.68 20.41
C PRO A 257 4.21 -25.00 19.77
N HIS A 258 4.26 -26.08 20.55
CA HIS A 258 3.93 -27.44 20.08
C HIS A 258 2.61 -27.96 20.65
N THR A 259 2.23 -27.56 21.86
CA THR A 259 1.08 -28.15 22.56
C THR A 259 0.21 -27.05 23.16
N VAL A 260 -1.09 -27.14 22.87
CA VAL A 260 -2.15 -26.35 23.49
C VAL A 260 -3.15 -27.30 24.15
N ILE A 261 -3.51 -27.04 25.40
CA ILE A 261 -4.50 -27.80 26.15
C ILE A 261 -5.58 -26.83 26.66
N GLU A 262 -6.85 -27.14 26.43
CA GLU A 262 -7.96 -26.36 26.98
C GLU A 262 -8.22 -26.77 28.43
N ASN A 263 -8.26 -25.78 29.34
CA ASN A 263 -8.60 -25.95 30.74
C ASN A 263 -10.14 -26.03 30.93
N GLU A 264 -10.60 -26.39 32.13
CA GLU A 264 -12.03 -26.50 32.43
C GLU A 264 -12.79 -25.17 32.23
N ASP A 265 -12.13 -24.05 32.53
CA ASP A 265 -12.65 -22.69 32.39
C ASP A 265 -12.56 -22.11 30.97
N LYS A 266 -12.12 -22.92 29.99
CA LYS A 266 -11.91 -22.55 28.58
C LYS A 266 -10.74 -21.62 28.30
N SER A 267 -9.87 -21.38 29.28
CA SER A 267 -8.52 -20.86 29.02
C SER A 267 -7.64 -21.92 28.33
N LEU A 268 -6.57 -21.48 27.69
CA LEU A 268 -5.71 -22.28 26.84
C LEU A 268 -4.30 -22.33 27.42
N ASN A 269 -3.94 -23.47 27.99
CA ASN A 269 -2.59 -23.71 28.50
C ASN A 269 -1.62 -23.96 27.34
N VAL A 270 -0.59 -23.12 27.26
CA VAL A 270 0.47 -23.21 26.25
C VAL A 270 1.77 -23.63 26.93
N ARG A 271 2.30 -24.77 26.49
CA ARG A 271 3.62 -25.25 26.92
C ARG A 271 4.68 -24.87 25.90
N TYR A 272 5.71 -24.16 26.33
CA TYR A 272 6.80 -23.70 25.46
C TYR A 272 8.16 -23.71 26.17
N VAL A 273 9.23 -23.52 25.38
CA VAL A 273 10.61 -23.43 25.87
C VAL A 273 11.17 -22.08 25.47
N ASP A 274 11.78 -21.36 26.40
CA ASP A 274 12.45 -20.10 26.11
C ASP A 274 13.86 -20.31 25.54
N ASP A 275 14.53 -19.23 25.13
CA ASP A 275 15.89 -19.32 24.56
C ASP A 275 16.94 -19.84 25.57
N GLN A 276 16.65 -19.85 26.87
CA GLN A 276 17.52 -20.37 27.93
C GLN A 276 17.28 -21.88 28.19
N GLY A 277 16.30 -22.48 27.51
CA GLY A 277 15.91 -23.87 27.70
C GLY A 277 14.95 -24.11 28.87
N ASN A 278 14.42 -23.05 29.50
CA ASN A 278 13.43 -23.21 30.57
C ASN A 278 12.06 -23.56 29.97
N ILE A 279 11.37 -24.51 30.60
CA ILE A 279 10.01 -24.91 30.22
C ILE A 279 9.02 -24.03 30.95
N HIS A 280 8.12 -23.41 30.19
CA HIS A 280 7.02 -22.59 30.69
C HIS A 280 5.68 -23.27 30.39
N ASN A 281 4.72 -23.13 31.30
CA ASN A 281 3.31 -23.43 31.06
C ASN A 281 2.53 -22.18 31.45
N GLU A 282 1.81 -21.60 30.50
CA GLU A 282 1.16 -20.31 30.66
C GLU A 282 -0.25 -20.36 30.06
N ASP A 283 -1.23 -19.85 30.80
CA ASP A 283 -2.63 -19.86 30.37
C ASP A 283 -2.96 -18.56 29.61
N PHE A 284 -3.60 -18.72 28.46
CA PHE A 284 -4.10 -17.62 27.63
C PHE A 284 -5.62 -17.69 27.49
N ASP A 285 -6.29 -16.55 27.54
CA ASP A 285 -7.73 -16.47 27.30
C ASP A 285 -8.11 -16.77 25.83
N MET A 286 -7.21 -16.47 24.90
CA MET A 286 -7.40 -16.71 23.47
C MET A 286 -6.06 -16.91 22.75
N ILE A 287 -6.07 -17.73 21.70
CA ILE A 287 -4.92 -17.93 20.80
C ILE A 287 -5.32 -17.52 19.39
N VAL A 288 -4.46 -16.73 18.73
CA VAL A 288 -4.61 -16.33 17.33
C VAL A 288 -3.53 -17.03 16.48
N LEU A 289 -3.97 -17.90 15.57
CA LEU A 289 -3.12 -18.59 14.63
C LEU A 289 -2.82 -17.69 13.43
N SER A 290 -1.58 -17.21 13.31
CA SER A 290 -1.14 -16.36 12.20
C SER A 290 -0.94 -17.22 10.94
N GLN A 291 -1.99 -17.32 10.12
CA GLN A 291 -2.05 -18.12 8.90
C GLN A 291 -1.09 -17.65 7.80
N GLY A 292 -0.44 -18.62 7.16
CA GLY A 292 0.28 -18.44 5.91
C GLY A 292 -0.64 -18.16 4.72
N LEU A 293 -0.04 -17.75 3.61
CA LEU A 293 -0.69 -17.52 2.33
C LEU A 293 -0.31 -18.65 1.36
N GLU A 294 -1.29 -19.19 0.65
CA GLU A 294 -1.11 -20.21 -0.39
C GLU A 294 -1.90 -19.84 -1.66
N PRO A 295 -1.48 -20.30 -2.86
CA PRO A 295 -2.31 -20.18 -4.05
C PRO A 295 -3.61 -20.98 -3.88
N SER A 296 -4.74 -20.39 -4.24
CA SER A 296 -6.01 -21.15 -4.28
C SER A 296 -6.01 -22.13 -5.46
N THR A 297 -6.78 -23.21 -5.37
CA THR A 297 -6.95 -24.15 -6.49
C THR A 297 -7.44 -23.44 -7.75
N THR A 298 -8.35 -22.46 -7.60
CA THR A 298 -8.85 -21.64 -8.71
C THR A 298 -7.74 -20.80 -9.36
N ALA A 299 -6.80 -20.26 -8.57
CA ALA A 299 -5.66 -19.51 -9.10
C ALA A 299 -4.70 -20.42 -9.87
N ILE A 300 -4.46 -21.64 -9.38
CA ILE A 300 -3.64 -22.65 -10.05
C ILE A 300 -4.27 -23.06 -11.38
N ASP A 301 -5.57 -23.37 -11.37
CA ASP A 301 -6.33 -23.70 -12.58
C ASP A 301 -6.33 -22.56 -13.59
N LEU A 302 -6.47 -21.31 -13.12
CA LEU A 302 -6.35 -20.13 -13.96
C LEU A 302 -4.97 -20.03 -14.60
N GLY A 303 -3.88 -20.19 -13.82
CA GLY A 303 -2.51 -20.19 -14.35
C GLY A 303 -2.31 -21.24 -15.44
N ASN A 304 -2.80 -22.47 -15.21
CA ASN A 304 -2.75 -23.55 -16.18
C ASN A 304 -3.56 -23.24 -17.46
N LYS A 305 -4.78 -22.71 -17.31
CA LYS A 305 -5.62 -22.27 -18.44
C LYS A 305 -4.98 -21.14 -19.24
N MET A 306 -4.25 -20.25 -18.58
CA MET A 306 -3.52 -19.15 -19.24
C MET A 306 -2.27 -19.63 -19.98
N GLY A 307 -1.80 -20.84 -19.68
CA GLY A 307 -0.60 -21.44 -20.27
C GLY A 307 0.69 -20.85 -19.71
N ILE A 308 0.70 -20.45 -18.44
CA ILE A 308 1.90 -19.93 -17.76
C ILE A 308 2.57 -21.03 -16.92
N GLU A 309 3.88 -20.93 -16.74
CA GLU A 309 4.62 -21.78 -15.81
C GLU A 309 4.34 -21.36 -14.37
N LEU A 310 4.08 -22.35 -13.52
CA LEU A 310 4.04 -22.19 -12.07
C LEU A 310 5.33 -22.74 -11.46
N ASP A 311 5.76 -22.17 -10.33
CA ASP A 311 6.90 -22.68 -9.58
C ASP A 311 6.52 -23.94 -8.76
N LYS A 312 7.50 -24.50 -8.04
CA LYS A 312 7.29 -25.71 -7.21
C LYS A 312 6.26 -25.53 -6.08
N TYR A 313 5.88 -24.30 -5.75
CA TYR A 313 4.85 -23.96 -4.76
C TYR A 313 3.54 -23.51 -5.41
N ASN A 314 3.43 -23.64 -6.74
CA ASN A 314 2.28 -23.25 -7.56
C ASN A 314 2.03 -21.72 -7.63
N PHE A 315 3.00 -20.88 -7.29
CA PHE A 315 2.93 -19.45 -7.62
C PHE A 315 3.35 -19.22 -9.07
N ALA A 316 2.92 -18.11 -9.66
CA ALA A 316 3.35 -17.75 -11.02
C ALA A 316 4.88 -17.57 -11.06
N LYS A 317 5.53 -18.30 -11.97
CA LYS A 317 6.99 -18.23 -12.15
C LYS A 317 7.38 -16.93 -12.86
N THR A 318 8.32 -16.21 -12.26
CA THR A 318 8.85 -14.91 -12.71
C THR A 318 10.36 -14.86 -12.45
N SER A 319 11.08 -13.92 -13.09
CA SER A 319 12.52 -13.75 -12.89
C SER A 319 12.84 -12.49 -12.07
N ASP A 320 14.03 -12.43 -11.47
CA ASP A 320 14.48 -11.24 -10.71
C ASP A 320 14.68 -10.01 -11.62
N PHE A 321 14.81 -10.17 -12.94
CA PHE A 321 14.95 -9.09 -13.91
C PHE A 321 13.62 -8.67 -14.56
N THR A 322 12.60 -9.52 -14.49
CA THR A 322 11.26 -9.27 -15.03
C THR A 322 10.20 -9.72 -14.02
N PRO A 323 10.07 -9.04 -12.87
CA PRO A 323 9.34 -9.53 -11.70
C PRO A 323 7.83 -9.71 -11.90
N VAL A 324 7.25 -9.07 -12.93
CA VAL A 324 5.81 -9.13 -13.25
C VAL A 324 5.50 -9.86 -14.56
N ALA A 325 6.51 -10.28 -15.32
CA ALA A 325 6.33 -10.99 -16.58
C ALA A 325 6.30 -12.50 -16.35
N THR A 326 5.32 -13.18 -16.92
CA THR A 326 5.20 -14.64 -16.84
C THR A 326 6.02 -15.31 -17.95
N SER A 327 6.00 -16.65 -18.00
CA SER A 327 6.63 -17.42 -19.09
C SER A 327 5.96 -17.23 -20.45
N LYS A 328 4.76 -16.61 -20.50
CA LYS A 328 4.02 -16.36 -21.73
C LYS A 328 4.04 -14.86 -22.08
N PRO A 329 4.66 -14.45 -23.21
CA PRO A 329 4.66 -13.05 -23.63
C PRO A 329 3.25 -12.46 -23.73
N GLY A 330 3.09 -11.21 -23.30
CA GLY A 330 1.78 -10.54 -23.22
C GLY A 330 0.90 -10.96 -22.05
N VAL A 331 1.35 -11.91 -21.20
CA VAL A 331 0.68 -12.29 -19.95
C VAL A 331 1.56 -11.92 -18.76
N TYR A 332 1.00 -11.13 -17.87
CA TYR A 332 1.65 -10.55 -16.69
C TYR A 332 0.98 -11.04 -15.41
N VAL A 333 1.65 -10.87 -14.28
CA VAL A 333 1.14 -11.23 -12.94
C VAL A 333 1.40 -10.11 -11.94
N ALA A 334 0.48 -9.94 -10.99
CA ALA A 334 0.63 -9.00 -9.89
C ALA A 334 0.02 -9.54 -8.58
N GLY A 335 0.58 -9.11 -7.45
CA GLY A 335 0.05 -9.40 -6.12
C GLY A 335 0.41 -10.81 -5.65
N CYS A 336 -0.40 -11.36 -4.74
CA CYS A 336 -0.04 -12.58 -4.02
C CYS A 336 0.07 -13.84 -4.89
N PHE A 337 -0.41 -13.83 -6.14
CA PHE A 337 -0.25 -14.97 -7.05
C PHE A 337 1.19 -15.11 -7.59
N GLN A 338 1.96 -14.01 -7.64
CA GLN A 338 3.40 -14.07 -7.93
C GLN A 338 4.20 -14.58 -6.71
N GLY A 339 3.65 -14.39 -5.50
CA GLY A 339 4.25 -14.80 -4.23
C GLY A 339 3.71 -14.00 -3.05
N PRO A 340 3.82 -14.51 -1.80
CA PRO A 340 3.28 -13.84 -0.61
C PRO A 340 3.90 -12.47 -0.36
N LYS A 341 3.06 -11.44 -0.26
CA LYS A 341 3.49 -10.03 -0.06
C LYS A 341 2.37 -9.17 0.53
N ASP A 342 2.74 -7.97 0.94
CA ASP A 342 1.82 -6.99 1.54
C ASP A 342 1.10 -6.13 0.50
N ILE A 343 0.21 -5.25 0.98
CA ILE A 343 -0.60 -4.35 0.15
C ILE A 343 0.27 -3.35 -0.63
N PRO A 344 1.22 -2.60 -0.01
CA PRO A 344 2.08 -1.68 -0.75
C PRO A 344 2.80 -2.33 -1.93
N TYR A 345 3.38 -3.53 -1.72
CA TYR A 345 4.04 -4.26 -2.80
C TYR A 345 3.00 -4.71 -3.84
N SER A 346 1.87 -5.27 -3.44
CA SER A 346 0.83 -5.68 -4.39
C SER A 346 0.33 -4.54 -5.30
N VAL A 347 0.12 -3.34 -4.75
CA VAL A 347 -0.28 -2.15 -5.50
C VAL A 347 0.83 -1.68 -6.45
N MET A 348 2.08 -1.74 -5.99
CA MET A 348 3.24 -1.45 -6.82
C MET A 348 3.37 -2.43 -7.99
N GLU A 349 3.25 -3.74 -7.76
CA GLU A 349 3.25 -4.76 -8.83
C GLU A 349 2.09 -4.60 -9.80
N ALA A 350 0.90 -4.22 -9.33
CA ALA A 350 -0.22 -3.94 -10.22
C ALA A 350 0.11 -2.79 -11.18
N SER A 351 0.74 -1.73 -10.67
CA SER A 351 1.21 -0.61 -11.50
C SER A 351 2.34 -1.03 -12.45
N ALA A 352 3.25 -1.89 -11.99
CA ALA A 352 4.34 -2.42 -12.80
C ALA A 352 3.85 -3.32 -13.95
N ALA A 353 2.92 -4.24 -13.66
CA ALA A 353 2.27 -5.09 -14.65
C ALA A 353 1.48 -4.25 -15.66
N ALA A 354 0.81 -3.18 -15.21
CA ALA A 354 0.15 -2.23 -16.09
C ALA A 354 1.17 -1.48 -16.98
N ALA A 355 2.33 -1.10 -16.47
CA ALA A 355 3.41 -0.49 -17.25
C ALA A 355 3.96 -1.43 -18.33
N ALA A 356 4.16 -2.70 -17.99
CA ALA A 356 4.63 -3.72 -18.92
C ALA A 356 3.59 -3.97 -20.02
N ALA A 357 2.32 -4.14 -19.65
CA ALA A 357 1.22 -4.26 -20.60
C ALA A 357 1.06 -3.01 -21.48
N ALA A 358 1.20 -1.80 -20.92
CA ALA A 358 1.06 -0.56 -21.67
C ALA A 358 2.21 -0.30 -22.65
N ALA A 359 3.43 -0.78 -22.35
CA ALA A 359 4.55 -0.74 -23.29
C ALA A 359 4.25 -1.57 -24.55
N ASP A 360 3.74 -2.79 -24.39
CA ASP A 360 3.36 -3.63 -25.53
C ASP A 360 2.21 -3.05 -26.36
N LEU A 361 1.31 -2.31 -25.70
CA LEU A 361 0.11 -1.73 -26.30
C LEU A 361 0.27 -0.26 -26.69
N ALA A 362 1.50 0.26 -26.66
CA ALA A 362 1.76 1.68 -26.89
C ALA A 362 1.21 2.18 -28.23
N SER A 363 1.34 1.37 -29.29
CA SER A 363 0.83 1.67 -30.63
C SER A 363 -0.69 1.68 -30.75
N ALA A 364 -1.40 1.03 -29.83
CA ALA A 364 -2.87 0.93 -29.80
C ALA A 364 -3.51 1.88 -28.76
N ARG A 365 -2.71 2.73 -28.10
CA ARG A 365 -3.18 3.66 -27.07
C ARG A 365 -4.30 4.56 -27.61
N GLY A 366 -5.38 4.68 -26.83
CA GLY A 366 -6.55 5.51 -27.16
C GLY A 366 -7.53 4.88 -28.16
N GLN A 367 -7.22 3.77 -28.83
CA GLN A 367 -8.10 3.20 -29.86
C GLN A 367 -9.43 2.63 -29.31
N LEU A 368 -9.43 2.15 -28.06
CA LEU A 368 -10.60 1.56 -27.39
C LEU A 368 -10.96 2.30 -26.09
N GLU A 369 -10.50 3.54 -25.93
CA GLU A 369 -10.83 4.33 -24.75
C GLU A 369 -12.29 4.79 -24.78
N LYS A 370 -12.93 4.83 -23.62
CA LYS A 370 -14.25 5.42 -23.44
C LYS A 370 -14.11 6.59 -22.48
N ILE A 371 -14.40 7.79 -22.96
CA ILE A 371 -14.43 8.98 -22.12
C ILE A 371 -15.73 8.95 -21.32
N LYS A 372 -15.62 9.11 -20.00
CA LYS A 372 -16.81 9.27 -19.15
C LYS A 372 -17.40 10.64 -19.42
N GLU A 373 -18.64 10.67 -19.91
CA GLU A 373 -19.40 11.90 -20.11
C GLU A 373 -20.20 12.22 -18.85
N PHE A 374 -20.05 13.45 -18.35
CA PHE A 374 -20.90 14.00 -17.30
C PHE A 374 -22.08 14.75 -17.91
N PRO A 375 -23.23 14.85 -17.22
CA PRO A 375 -24.27 15.78 -17.63
C PRO A 375 -23.72 17.21 -17.74
N PRO A 376 -24.27 18.06 -18.63
CA PRO A 376 -23.86 19.45 -18.75
C PRO A 376 -23.93 20.15 -17.39
N GLU A 377 -22.87 20.88 -17.04
CA GLU A 377 -22.84 21.66 -15.81
C GLU A 377 -23.91 22.77 -15.89
N ARG A 378 -24.80 22.79 -14.90
CA ARG A 378 -25.80 23.83 -14.73
C ARG A 378 -25.16 25.04 -14.06
N ASP A 379 -25.22 26.19 -14.73
CA ASP A 379 -24.89 27.46 -14.11
C ASP A 379 -25.93 27.80 -13.04
N VAL A 380 -25.47 27.89 -11.79
CA VAL A 380 -26.28 28.24 -10.62
C VAL A 380 -25.95 29.63 -10.08
N SER A 381 -25.22 30.44 -10.86
CA SER A 381 -24.91 31.80 -10.51
C SER A 381 -26.19 32.65 -10.46
N GLY A 382 -26.35 33.42 -9.38
CA GLY A 382 -27.55 34.24 -9.15
C GLY A 382 -28.79 33.48 -8.68
N GLU A 383 -28.74 32.15 -8.54
CA GLU A 383 -29.82 31.38 -7.89
C GLU A 383 -29.79 31.53 -6.37
N GLU A 384 -30.96 31.40 -5.73
CA GLU A 384 -31.02 31.23 -4.27
C GLU A 384 -30.33 29.93 -3.86
N THR A 385 -29.55 29.96 -2.78
CA THR A 385 -28.87 28.78 -2.28
C THR A 385 -29.88 27.73 -1.81
N ARG A 386 -29.75 26.51 -2.33
CA ARG A 386 -30.53 25.32 -1.97
C ARG A 386 -29.56 24.22 -1.56
N MET A 387 -29.39 24.06 -0.25
CA MET A 387 -28.38 23.19 0.35
C MET A 387 -28.98 21.81 0.67
N GLY A 388 -28.30 20.75 0.21
CA GLY A 388 -28.51 19.39 0.71
C GLY A 388 -27.47 19.03 1.76
N VAL A 389 -27.90 18.51 2.91
CA VAL A 389 -27.00 17.98 3.94
C VAL A 389 -27.19 16.46 4.06
N PHE A 390 -26.11 15.70 3.87
CA PHE A 390 -26.14 14.24 3.97
C PHE A 390 -25.29 13.78 5.16
N VAL A 391 -25.91 13.20 6.18
CA VAL A 391 -25.24 12.78 7.42
C VAL A 391 -24.99 11.27 7.40
N CYS A 392 -23.72 10.87 7.50
CA CYS A 392 -23.29 9.48 7.38
C CYS A 392 -23.18 8.80 8.75
N ASN A 393 -23.70 7.58 8.89
CA ASN A 393 -23.47 6.73 10.06
C ASN A 393 -22.09 6.03 10.03
N CYS A 394 -21.57 5.72 8.84
CA CYS A 394 -20.35 4.93 8.66
C CYS A 394 -20.38 3.60 9.45
N GLY A 395 -21.56 2.97 9.50
CA GLY A 395 -21.82 1.83 10.39
C GLY A 395 -21.80 2.30 11.84
N ILE A 396 -20.95 1.69 12.66
CA ILE A 396 -20.75 2.08 14.05
C ILE A 396 -19.66 3.15 14.22
N ASN A 397 -18.88 3.47 13.18
CA ASN A 397 -17.74 4.39 13.33
C ASN A 397 -18.19 5.80 13.72
N ILE A 398 -19.35 6.26 13.23
CA ILE A 398 -19.95 7.54 13.64
C ILE A 398 -21.19 7.23 14.48
N GLY A 399 -22.11 6.42 13.97
CA GLY A 399 -23.42 6.18 14.58
C GLY A 399 -23.42 5.49 15.95
N ALA A 400 -22.30 4.91 16.41
CA ALA A 400 -22.22 4.39 17.78
C ALA A 400 -21.86 5.45 18.82
N VAL A 401 -21.29 6.58 18.41
CA VAL A 401 -20.81 7.65 19.30
C VAL A 401 -21.63 8.92 19.14
N VAL A 402 -21.91 9.30 17.89
CA VAL A 402 -22.69 10.50 17.53
C VAL A 402 -24.12 10.10 17.22
N ASP A 403 -25.09 10.79 17.81
CA ASP A 403 -26.51 10.66 17.42
C ASP A 403 -26.72 11.34 16.05
N VAL A 404 -26.55 10.55 15.00
CA VAL A 404 -26.67 10.97 13.60
C VAL A 404 -28.06 11.53 13.30
N HIS A 405 -29.11 11.01 13.94
CA HIS A 405 -30.46 11.50 13.74
C HIS A 405 -30.62 12.91 14.34
N ALA A 406 -30.12 13.13 15.56
CA ALA A 406 -30.13 14.46 16.16
C ALA A 406 -29.32 15.49 15.36
N VAL A 407 -28.20 15.08 14.75
CA VAL A 407 -27.42 15.93 13.84
C VAL A 407 -28.21 16.26 12.56
N ALA A 408 -28.90 15.29 11.98
CA ALA A 408 -29.73 15.49 10.80
C ALA A 408 -30.92 16.42 11.08
N GLU A 409 -31.63 16.25 12.20
CA GLU A 409 -32.72 17.15 12.59
C GLU A 409 -32.21 18.57 12.85
N TYR A 410 -31.05 18.73 13.49
CA TYR A 410 -30.42 20.03 13.67
C TYR A 410 -30.06 20.69 12.32
N ALA A 411 -29.51 19.92 11.39
CA ALA A 411 -29.12 20.44 10.07
C ALA A 411 -30.29 21.08 9.31
N LYS A 412 -31.52 20.58 9.48
CA LYS A 412 -32.73 21.16 8.87
C LYS A 412 -33.03 22.59 9.34
N THR A 413 -32.52 22.99 10.50
CA THR A 413 -32.73 24.33 11.07
C THR A 413 -31.74 25.37 10.55
N LEU A 414 -30.69 24.93 9.85
CA LEU A 414 -29.61 25.79 9.37
C LEU A 414 -30.01 26.60 8.13
N PRO A 415 -29.45 27.81 7.93
CA PRO A 415 -29.79 28.67 6.80
C PRO A 415 -29.58 27.98 5.44
N ASN A 416 -30.57 28.13 4.56
CA ASN A 416 -30.61 27.63 3.18
C ASN A 416 -30.60 26.09 3.03
N VAL A 417 -30.71 25.33 4.13
CA VAL A 417 -30.87 23.88 4.10
C VAL A 417 -32.28 23.51 3.68
N THR A 418 -32.40 22.95 2.47
CA THR A 418 -33.68 22.59 1.84
C THR A 418 -33.91 21.09 1.81
N TYR A 419 -32.86 20.28 2.00
CA TYR A 419 -32.94 18.83 2.03
C TYR A 419 -31.92 18.24 3.02
N VAL A 420 -32.34 17.25 3.80
CA VAL A 420 -31.46 16.51 4.70
C VAL A 420 -31.76 15.03 4.58
N GLN A 421 -30.71 14.21 4.49
CA GLN A 421 -30.82 12.77 4.44
C GLN A 421 -29.77 12.09 5.31
N GLU A 422 -30.19 11.08 6.05
CA GLU A 422 -29.31 10.17 6.75
C GLU A 422 -28.93 9.00 5.86
N ASN A 423 -27.64 8.68 5.81
CA ASN A 423 -27.11 7.59 5.02
C ASN A 423 -26.32 6.63 5.90
N LEU A 424 -26.45 5.33 5.66
CA LEU A 424 -25.63 4.35 6.36
C LEU A 424 -24.16 4.45 5.93
N PHE A 425 -23.92 4.52 4.62
CA PHE A 425 -22.58 4.68 4.02
C PHE A 425 -22.66 5.60 2.79
N SER A 426 -22.46 6.91 2.99
CA SER A 426 -22.52 7.90 1.90
C SER A 426 -21.50 7.67 0.78
N CYS A 427 -20.40 6.94 1.03
CA CYS A 427 -19.37 6.62 0.04
C CYS A 427 -19.67 5.36 -0.81
N SER A 428 -20.75 4.64 -0.53
CA SER A 428 -21.13 3.47 -1.35
C SER A 428 -21.67 3.91 -2.71
N GLN A 429 -21.40 3.13 -3.77
CA GLN A 429 -21.79 3.53 -5.14
C GLN A 429 -23.29 3.83 -5.27
N ASP A 430 -24.17 3.00 -4.69
CA ASP A 430 -25.61 3.28 -4.77
C ASP A 430 -25.98 4.56 -4.00
N ALA A 431 -25.31 4.86 -2.88
CA ALA A 431 -25.54 6.12 -2.17
C ALA A 431 -25.04 7.33 -2.98
N GLN A 432 -23.98 7.17 -3.77
CA GLN A 432 -23.51 8.19 -4.71
C GLN A 432 -24.54 8.44 -5.81
N ASP A 433 -25.08 7.38 -6.40
CA ASP A 433 -26.09 7.47 -7.46
C ASP A 433 -27.38 8.12 -6.92
N GLN A 434 -27.84 7.70 -5.73
CA GLN A 434 -28.97 8.31 -5.02
C GLN A 434 -28.71 9.77 -4.67
N LEU A 435 -27.52 10.12 -4.19
CA LEU A 435 -27.17 11.50 -3.87
C LEU A 435 -27.22 12.38 -5.13
N ALA A 436 -26.72 11.88 -6.27
CA ALA A 436 -26.82 12.58 -7.55
C ALA A 436 -28.27 12.70 -8.07
N GLU A 437 -29.13 11.74 -7.77
CA GLU A 437 -30.58 11.83 -8.02
C GLU A 437 -31.25 12.87 -7.13
N MET A 438 -31.02 12.85 -5.81
CA MET A 438 -31.58 13.82 -4.86
C MET A 438 -31.13 15.24 -5.15
N ILE A 439 -29.89 15.45 -5.60
CA ILE A 439 -29.41 16.77 -6.08
C ILE A 439 -30.30 17.28 -7.21
N ARG A 440 -30.63 16.42 -8.18
CA ARG A 440 -31.47 16.78 -9.33
C ARG A 440 -32.92 16.98 -8.93
N GLU A 441 -33.51 16.04 -8.18
CA GLU A 441 -34.92 16.08 -7.78
C GLU A 441 -35.27 17.29 -6.90
N HIS A 442 -34.40 17.62 -5.95
CA HIS A 442 -34.63 18.75 -5.02
C HIS A 442 -34.06 20.09 -5.53
N ASN A 443 -33.50 20.09 -6.75
CA ASN A 443 -32.83 21.22 -7.37
C ASN A 443 -31.77 21.85 -6.45
N LEU A 444 -30.92 21.00 -5.86
CA LEU A 444 -29.86 21.44 -4.96
C LEU A 444 -28.74 22.09 -5.78
N ASN A 445 -28.15 23.14 -5.23
CA ASN A 445 -27.00 23.82 -5.83
C ASN A 445 -25.81 23.95 -4.87
N ARG A 446 -25.94 23.48 -3.63
CA ARG A 446 -24.86 23.29 -2.67
C ARG A 446 -25.06 21.97 -1.93
N VAL A 447 -23.97 21.30 -1.59
CA VAL A 447 -24.03 20.03 -0.85
C VAL A 447 -23.01 20.01 0.28
N VAL A 448 -23.45 19.58 1.46
CA VAL A 448 -22.59 19.23 2.59
C VAL A 448 -22.73 17.75 2.88
N VAL A 449 -21.61 17.03 2.97
CA VAL A 449 -21.61 15.66 3.50
C VAL A 449 -20.91 15.65 4.85
N ALA A 450 -21.64 15.25 5.89
CA ALA A 450 -21.11 15.07 7.23
C ALA A 450 -20.69 13.59 7.41
N ALA A 451 -19.39 13.31 7.30
CA ALA A 451 -18.86 11.94 7.29
C ALA A 451 -17.39 11.87 7.75
N CYS A 452 -16.53 11.23 6.96
CA CYS A 452 -15.11 11.03 7.23
C CYS A 452 -14.22 12.20 6.79
N SER A 453 -12.90 11.99 6.79
CA SER A 453 -11.95 12.99 6.31
C SER A 453 -12.13 13.35 4.81
N PRO A 454 -12.08 14.66 4.45
CA PRO A 454 -12.03 15.09 3.05
C PRO A 454 -10.80 14.56 2.31
N ARG A 455 -9.70 14.28 3.01
CA ARG A 455 -8.49 13.65 2.42
C ARG A 455 -8.75 12.29 1.77
N THR A 456 -9.84 11.62 2.16
CA THR A 456 -10.18 10.28 1.68
C THR A 456 -11.25 10.31 0.59
N HIS A 457 -12.38 11.00 0.83
CA HIS A 457 -13.57 10.87 -0.02
C HIS A 457 -14.09 12.19 -0.61
N GLU A 458 -13.45 13.35 -0.38
CA GLU A 458 -13.86 14.58 -1.08
C GLU A 458 -13.85 14.42 -2.61
N PRO A 459 -12.82 13.82 -3.26
CA PRO A 459 -12.85 13.60 -4.71
C PRO A 459 -14.03 12.75 -5.19
N LEU A 460 -14.44 11.76 -4.38
CA LEU A 460 -15.59 10.91 -4.67
C LEU A 460 -16.90 11.73 -4.68
N PHE A 461 -17.12 12.55 -3.65
CA PHE A 461 -18.33 13.39 -3.57
C PHE A 461 -18.33 14.52 -4.61
N GLN A 462 -17.15 15.06 -4.94
CA GLN A 462 -16.97 15.99 -6.04
C GLN A 462 -17.37 15.36 -7.39
N GLU A 463 -17.02 14.10 -7.61
CA GLU A 463 -17.48 13.35 -8.79
C GLU A 463 -19.01 13.16 -8.77
N THR A 464 -19.64 12.95 -7.60
CA THR A 464 -21.11 12.91 -7.49
C THR A 464 -21.76 14.21 -7.95
N MET A 465 -21.20 15.36 -7.55
CA MET A 465 -21.69 16.67 -7.99
C MET A 465 -21.64 16.78 -9.52
N SER A 466 -20.52 16.38 -10.14
CA SER A 466 -20.39 16.34 -11.60
C SER A 466 -21.39 15.37 -12.24
N ASN A 467 -21.62 14.18 -11.67
CA ASN A 467 -22.65 13.24 -12.13
C ASN A 467 -24.07 13.81 -12.02
N ALA A 468 -24.29 14.80 -11.13
CA ALA A 468 -25.57 15.51 -10.99
C ALA A 468 -25.67 16.76 -11.87
N GLY A 469 -24.62 17.12 -12.62
CA GLY A 469 -24.56 18.34 -13.43
C GLY A 469 -24.33 19.61 -12.61
N ILE A 470 -23.74 19.52 -11.42
CA ILE A 470 -23.39 20.67 -10.57
C ILE A 470 -21.87 20.79 -10.48
N ASN A 471 -21.37 22.03 -10.47
CA ASN A 471 -19.93 22.29 -10.29
C ASN A 471 -19.40 21.60 -9.03
N LYS A 472 -18.33 20.81 -9.19
CA LYS A 472 -17.77 20.00 -8.11
C LYS A 472 -17.29 20.80 -6.91
N HIS A 473 -16.96 22.09 -7.10
CA HIS A 473 -16.48 22.96 -6.02
C HIS A 473 -17.60 23.58 -5.18
N LEU A 474 -18.87 23.30 -5.49
CA LEU A 474 -20.04 23.68 -4.70
C LEU A 474 -20.36 22.68 -3.57
N PHE A 475 -19.38 21.85 -3.25
CA PHE A 475 -19.42 20.82 -2.21
C PHE A 475 -18.53 21.19 -1.01
N GLU A 476 -18.97 20.86 0.20
CA GLU A 476 -18.16 20.92 1.43
C GLU A 476 -18.31 19.62 2.24
N MET A 477 -17.26 19.24 2.96
CA MET A 477 -17.29 18.07 3.83
C MET A 477 -17.13 18.46 5.30
N ALA A 478 -18.05 18.03 6.15
CA ALA A 478 -17.93 18.13 7.60
C ALA A 478 -17.39 16.81 8.15
N ASN A 479 -16.20 16.83 8.77
CA ASN A 479 -15.55 15.63 9.26
C ASN A 479 -16.00 15.30 10.69
N ILE A 480 -17.08 14.53 10.81
CA ILE A 480 -17.67 14.11 12.09
C ILE A 480 -17.21 12.70 12.52
N ARG A 481 -16.16 12.16 11.87
CA ARG A 481 -15.57 10.86 12.23
C ARG A 481 -14.18 10.99 12.81
N ASP A 482 -13.22 11.26 11.94
CA ASP A 482 -11.80 11.29 12.28
C ASP A 482 -11.48 12.44 13.25
N GLN A 483 -12.26 13.52 13.20
CA GLN A 483 -12.12 14.68 14.08
C GLN A 483 -13.13 14.71 15.22
N ASP A 484 -13.99 13.70 15.36
CA ASP A 484 -15.10 13.72 16.32
C ASP A 484 -15.37 12.32 16.88
N SER A 485 -16.22 11.51 16.24
CA SER A 485 -16.65 10.22 16.79
C SER A 485 -15.50 9.28 17.23
N TRP A 486 -14.40 9.21 16.47
CA TRP A 486 -13.26 8.34 16.80
C TRP A 486 -12.41 8.83 17.98
N VAL A 487 -12.46 10.11 18.30
CA VAL A 487 -11.63 10.70 19.37
C VAL A 487 -12.43 11.01 20.63
N HIS A 488 -13.77 10.91 20.57
CA HIS A 488 -14.69 11.28 21.64
C HIS A 488 -15.65 10.15 22.05
N SER A 489 -15.27 8.89 21.84
CA SER A 489 -16.08 7.71 22.19
C SER A 489 -16.43 7.58 23.67
N ALA A 490 -15.79 8.36 24.55
CA ALA A 490 -16.09 8.38 25.98
C ALA A 490 -17.24 9.35 26.37
N ASP A 491 -17.62 10.29 25.49
CA ASP A 491 -18.63 11.32 25.75
C ASP A 491 -19.51 11.56 24.51
N HIS A 492 -20.56 10.75 24.39
CA HIS A 492 -21.44 10.71 23.23
C HIS A 492 -22.27 11.99 23.07
N ASP A 493 -22.69 12.59 24.18
CA ASP A 493 -23.47 13.83 24.17
C ASP A 493 -22.60 14.98 23.67
N ALA A 494 -21.37 15.12 24.18
CA ALA A 494 -20.44 16.14 23.71
C ALA A 494 -20.01 15.91 22.25
N ALA A 495 -19.81 14.65 21.84
CA ALA A 495 -19.53 14.30 20.45
C ALA A 495 -20.70 14.70 19.54
N THR A 496 -21.95 14.46 19.95
CA THR A 496 -23.13 14.84 19.17
C THR A 496 -23.26 16.36 19.02
N GLU A 497 -23.04 17.12 20.09
CA GLU A 497 -23.06 18.59 20.01
C GLU A 497 -21.91 19.13 19.15
N LYS A 498 -20.72 18.54 19.23
CA LYS A 498 -19.61 18.89 18.36
C LYS A 498 -19.91 18.55 16.89
N ALA A 499 -20.55 17.43 16.59
CA ALA A 499 -20.97 17.08 15.24
C ALA A 499 -21.93 18.12 14.66
N LYS A 500 -22.90 18.61 15.46
CA LYS A 500 -23.80 19.71 15.07
C LYS A 500 -23.03 20.98 14.72
N ASP A 501 -22.08 21.38 15.57
CA ASP A 501 -21.21 22.54 15.32
C ASP A 501 -20.42 22.38 14.01
N LEU A 502 -19.80 21.22 13.78
CA LEU A 502 -19.04 20.94 12.56
C LEU A 502 -19.92 21.01 11.30
N VAL A 503 -21.17 20.53 11.38
CA VAL A 503 -22.15 20.65 10.29
C VAL A 503 -22.55 22.11 10.07
N ALA A 504 -22.81 22.87 11.13
CA ALA A 504 -23.12 24.30 11.03
C ALA A 504 -21.98 25.08 10.36
N MET A 505 -20.74 24.83 10.74
CA MET A 505 -19.55 25.41 10.11
C MET A 505 -19.43 25.01 8.64
N GLY A 506 -19.70 23.75 8.30
CA GLY A 506 -19.70 23.26 6.92
C GLY A 506 -20.77 23.96 6.06
N VAL A 507 -21.99 24.07 6.57
CA VAL A 507 -23.11 24.75 5.89
C VAL A 507 -22.81 26.24 5.71
N ALA A 508 -22.29 26.92 6.73
CA ALA A 508 -21.92 28.34 6.66
C ALA A 508 -20.90 28.62 5.55
N LYS A 509 -19.88 27.78 5.42
CA LYS A 509 -18.90 27.89 4.33
C LYS A 509 -19.48 27.54 2.97
N ALA A 510 -20.25 26.45 2.89
CA ALA A 510 -20.85 26.00 1.63
C ALA A 510 -21.82 27.05 1.05
N ASN A 511 -22.52 27.82 1.91
CA ASN A 511 -23.36 28.94 1.50
C ASN A 511 -22.59 30.03 0.72
N LEU A 512 -21.29 30.16 0.97
CA LEU A 512 -20.42 31.15 0.35
C LEU A 512 -19.53 30.55 -0.75
N ARG A 513 -19.69 29.27 -1.09
CA ARG A 513 -18.96 28.65 -2.20
C ARG A 513 -19.50 29.15 -3.54
N VAL A 514 -18.58 29.26 -4.50
CA VAL A 514 -18.84 29.64 -5.89
C VAL A 514 -18.33 28.54 -6.80
N ALA A 515 -18.93 28.43 -8.00
CA ALA A 515 -18.44 27.51 -9.02
C ALA A 515 -17.02 27.93 -9.42
N LEU A 516 -16.13 26.95 -9.54
CA LEU A 516 -14.75 27.19 -9.96
C LEU A 516 -14.47 26.41 -11.24
N GLU A 517 -13.86 27.10 -12.20
CA GLU A 517 -13.47 26.51 -13.47
C GLU A 517 -12.06 25.93 -13.39
N PRO A 518 -11.85 24.66 -13.77
CA PRO A 518 -10.52 24.07 -13.79
C PRO A 518 -9.59 24.82 -14.75
N ILE A 519 -8.31 24.89 -14.37
CA ILE A 519 -7.28 25.47 -15.23
C ILE A 519 -6.68 24.35 -16.05
N GLU A 520 -6.85 24.41 -17.37
CA GLU A 520 -6.20 23.49 -18.29
C GLU A 520 -4.87 24.06 -18.78
N VAL A 521 -3.81 23.26 -18.68
CA VAL A 521 -2.48 23.58 -19.18
C VAL A 521 -2.00 22.48 -20.13
N PRO A 522 -1.32 22.81 -21.25
CA PRO A 522 -0.73 21.79 -22.11
C PRO A 522 0.20 20.86 -21.34
N CYS A 523 0.30 19.60 -21.73
CA CYS A 523 1.25 18.65 -21.14
C CYS A 523 2.46 18.46 -22.06
N THR A 524 3.65 18.74 -21.54
CA THR A 524 4.92 18.43 -22.20
C THR A 524 5.14 16.91 -22.20
N LYS A 525 5.24 16.32 -23.39
CA LYS A 525 5.26 14.86 -23.62
C LYS A 525 6.64 14.22 -23.42
N SER A 526 7.33 14.61 -22.36
CA SER A 526 8.64 14.07 -21.99
C SER A 526 8.78 13.89 -20.47
N ALA A 527 9.70 13.04 -20.05
CA ALA A 527 10.01 12.81 -18.64
C ALA A 527 11.48 13.10 -18.35
N MET A 528 11.78 13.53 -17.12
CA MET A 528 13.12 13.48 -16.56
C MET A 528 13.26 12.29 -15.61
N VAL A 529 14.34 11.53 -15.74
CA VAL A 529 14.72 10.48 -14.78
C VAL A 529 16.07 10.83 -14.16
N LEU A 530 16.09 11.04 -12.85
CA LEU A 530 17.28 11.36 -12.07
C LEU A 530 17.91 10.10 -11.48
N GLY A 531 19.04 9.66 -12.02
CA GLY A 531 19.83 8.51 -11.57
C GLY A 531 19.84 7.36 -12.58
N GLY A 532 21.02 7.03 -13.09
CA GLY A 532 21.28 6.00 -14.10
C GLY A 532 21.51 4.59 -13.55
N GLY A 533 20.97 4.26 -12.37
CA GLY A 533 20.97 2.88 -11.85
C GLY A 533 19.95 1.97 -12.56
N PRO A 534 19.85 0.67 -12.20
CA PRO A 534 18.87 -0.24 -12.79
C PRO A 534 17.43 0.27 -12.69
N ALA A 535 17.06 0.88 -11.56
CA ALA A 535 15.74 1.47 -11.36
C ALA A 535 15.48 2.61 -12.36
N GLY A 536 16.39 3.59 -12.46
CA GLY A 536 16.20 4.71 -13.37
C GLY A 536 16.23 4.32 -14.85
N MET A 537 17.16 3.44 -15.26
CA MET A 537 17.18 2.94 -16.64
C MET A 537 15.94 2.13 -16.98
N THR A 538 15.41 1.32 -16.05
CA THR A 538 14.16 0.58 -16.26
C THR A 538 12.98 1.53 -16.43
N ALA A 539 12.88 2.57 -15.60
CA ALA A 539 11.83 3.58 -15.72
C ALA A 539 11.94 4.35 -17.05
N ALA A 540 13.15 4.78 -17.41
CA ALA A 540 13.42 5.49 -18.65
C ALA A 540 13.04 4.64 -19.88
N LEU A 541 13.49 3.38 -19.92
CA LEU A 541 13.15 2.47 -21.02
C LEU A 541 11.65 2.20 -21.10
N ASN A 542 10.96 1.97 -19.98
CA ASN A 542 9.52 1.73 -20.03
C ASN A 542 8.71 2.95 -20.52
N ILE A 543 9.12 4.17 -20.19
CA ILE A 543 8.50 5.40 -20.71
C ILE A 543 8.82 5.58 -22.21
N ALA A 544 10.07 5.30 -22.59
CA ALA A 544 10.56 5.46 -23.96
C ALA A 544 9.97 4.41 -24.93
N ASP A 545 9.87 3.15 -24.49
CA ASP A 545 9.19 2.03 -25.17
C ASP A 545 7.70 2.35 -25.38
N GLN A 546 7.13 3.22 -24.55
CA GLN A 546 5.76 3.74 -24.69
C GLN A 546 5.62 4.95 -25.61
N GLY A 547 6.73 5.43 -26.21
CA GLY A 547 6.75 6.49 -27.20
C GLY A 547 6.97 7.91 -26.67
N PHE A 548 7.34 8.08 -25.39
CA PHE A 548 7.61 9.40 -24.81
C PHE A 548 9.11 9.68 -24.69
N LYS A 549 9.54 10.93 -24.92
CA LYS A 549 10.94 11.33 -24.76
C LYS A 549 11.35 11.29 -23.29
N VAL A 550 12.56 10.84 -23.00
CA VAL A 550 13.13 10.78 -21.66
C VAL A 550 14.50 11.43 -21.61
N TYR A 551 14.71 12.31 -20.63
CA TYR A 551 16.03 12.82 -20.24
C TYR A 551 16.55 12.01 -19.05
N LEU A 552 17.51 11.12 -19.27
CA LEU A 552 18.14 10.31 -18.22
C LEU A 552 19.40 11.02 -17.71
N VAL A 553 19.35 11.52 -16.49
CA VAL A 553 20.44 12.30 -15.89
C VAL A 553 21.20 11.44 -14.89
N GLU A 554 22.51 11.30 -15.08
CA GLU A 554 23.40 10.53 -14.20
C GLU A 554 24.57 11.39 -13.74
N LYS A 555 24.78 11.39 -12.42
CA LYS A 555 25.84 12.15 -11.74
C LYS A 555 27.24 11.70 -12.15
N LYS A 556 27.44 10.41 -12.39
CA LYS A 556 28.72 9.85 -12.82
C LYS A 556 28.87 9.90 -14.33
N ASP A 557 30.08 9.66 -14.79
CA ASP A 557 30.44 9.47 -16.20
C ASP A 557 29.98 8.11 -16.77
N VAL A 558 29.20 7.33 -16.01
CA VAL A 558 28.81 5.97 -16.37
C VAL A 558 27.49 5.54 -15.71
N LEU A 559 26.61 4.91 -16.50
CA LEU A 559 25.37 4.29 -16.04
C LEU A 559 25.62 2.99 -15.26
N GLY A 560 24.68 2.58 -14.43
CA GLY A 560 24.59 1.22 -13.86
C GLY A 560 24.59 1.14 -12.34
N GLY A 561 24.93 2.24 -11.65
CA GLY A 561 24.80 2.35 -10.19
C GLY A 561 25.46 1.20 -9.41
N HIS A 562 24.79 0.73 -8.34
CA HIS A 562 25.30 -0.34 -7.48
C HIS A 562 25.26 -1.74 -8.11
N ALA A 563 24.48 -1.97 -9.18
CA ALA A 563 24.45 -3.27 -9.85
C ALA A 563 25.80 -3.65 -10.47
N ARG A 564 26.68 -2.66 -10.74
CA ARG A 564 28.08 -2.91 -11.14
C ARG A 564 28.91 -3.63 -10.09
N LYS A 565 28.46 -3.63 -8.83
CA LYS A 565 29.13 -4.26 -7.69
C LYS A 565 28.46 -5.57 -7.27
N MET A 566 27.43 -6.02 -8.01
CA MET A 566 26.68 -7.23 -7.70
C MET A 566 27.04 -8.32 -8.69
N ARG A 567 27.27 -9.54 -8.18
CA ARG A 567 27.57 -10.70 -9.03
C ARG A 567 26.32 -11.37 -9.57
N LYS A 568 25.41 -11.70 -8.66
CA LYS A 568 24.22 -12.51 -8.92
C LYS A 568 23.01 -11.99 -8.16
N THR A 569 21.82 -12.33 -8.64
CA THR A 569 20.56 -12.14 -7.92
C THR A 569 20.33 -13.28 -6.92
N PHE A 570 19.23 -13.25 -6.17
CA PHE A 570 18.90 -14.31 -5.21
C PHE A 570 18.41 -15.60 -5.87
N GLN A 571 17.91 -15.53 -7.11
CA GLN A 571 17.67 -16.72 -7.92
C GLN A 571 18.96 -17.28 -8.56
N GLY A 572 20.10 -16.61 -8.37
CA GLY A 572 21.41 -17.03 -8.88
C GLY A 572 21.74 -16.49 -10.27
N ASP A 573 20.88 -15.64 -10.86
CA ASP A 573 21.09 -15.10 -12.20
C ASP A 573 22.24 -14.08 -12.21
N PRO A 574 23.15 -14.11 -13.21
CA PRO A 574 24.27 -13.20 -13.27
C PRO A 574 23.80 -11.77 -13.58
N VAL A 575 24.21 -10.80 -12.76
CA VAL A 575 23.77 -9.39 -12.88
C VAL A 575 24.48 -8.66 -14.01
N LYS A 576 25.74 -8.98 -14.28
CA LYS A 576 26.55 -8.28 -15.29
C LYS A 576 25.93 -8.32 -16.70
N PRO A 577 25.52 -9.48 -17.26
CA PRO A 577 24.91 -9.52 -18.60
C PRO A 577 23.60 -8.72 -18.69
N PHE A 578 22.76 -8.80 -17.66
CA PHE A 578 21.54 -7.99 -17.56
C PHE A 578 21.87 -6.49 -17.58
N LEU A 579 22.84 -6.08 -16.75
CA LEU A 579 23.22 -4.68 -16.64
C LEU A 579 23.81 -4.14 -17.95
N ASP A 580 24.69 -4.90 -18.60
CA ASP A 580 25.29 -4.52 -19.87
C ASP A 580 24.22 -4.35 -20.96
N ASN A 581 23.21 -5.24 -21.00
CA ASN A 581 22.07 -5.10 -21.90
C ASN A 581 21.23 -3.85 -21.58
N LEU A 582 20.94 -3.61 -20.30
CA LEU A 582 20.15 -2.47 -19.85
C LEU A 582 20.82 -1.13 -20.20
N VAL A 583 22.14 -1.02 -19.96
CA VAL A 583 22.95 0.15 -20.33
C VAL A 583 22.97 0.34 -21.85
N LYS A 584 23.16 -0.74 -22.62
CA LYS A 584 23.13 -0.67 -24.07
C LYS A 584 21.78 -0.16 -24.57
N ARG A 585 20.68 -0.75 -24.11
CA ARG A 585 19.32 -0.32 -24.49
C ARG A 585 19.09 1.15 -24.15
N ALA A 586 19.48 1.60 -22.96
CA ALA A 586 19.28 2.99 -22.55
C ALA A 586 20.06 3.99 -23.43
N ASN A 587 21.28 3.65 -23.86
CA ASN A 587 22.09 4.51 -24.74
C ASN A 587 21.62 4.47 -26.21
N ASP A 588 21.15 3.32 -26.69
CA ASP A 588 20.81 3.12 -28.11
C ASP A 588 19.35 3.52 -28.43
N HIS A 589 18.50 3.79 -27.41
CA HIS A 589 17.08 4.06 -27.61
C HIS A 589 16.84 5.51 -28.10
N GLU A 590 16.14 5.66 -29.24
CA GLU A 590 15.93 6.96 -29.91
C GLU A 590 15.23 8.03 -29.04
N ASN A 591 14.29 7.61 -28.19
CA ASN A 591 13.58 8.50 -27.27
C ASN A 591 14.32 8.78 -25.95
N ILE A 592 15.53 8.25 -25.72
CA ILE A 592 16.28 8.50 -24.48
C ILE A 592 17.49 9.37 -24.78
N GLU A 593 17.55 10.52 -24.11
CA GLU A 593 18.71 11.41 -24.10
C GLU A 593 19.45 11.24 -22.78
N VAL A 594 20.68 10.72 -22.83
CA VAL A 594 21.50 10.43 -21.64
C VAL A 594 22.45 11.59 -21.34
N HIS A 595 22.34 12.16 -20.15
CA HIS A 595 23.25 13.19 -19.63
C HIS A 595 24.14 12.59 -18.53
N LEU A 596 25.38 12.26 -18.87
CA LEU A 596 26.40 11.76 -17.94
C LEU A 596 27.18 12.91 -17.31
N GLY A 597 27.72 12.70 -16.10
CA GLY A 597 28.48 13.71 -15.37
C GLY A 597 27.64 14.94 -15.01
N ALA A 598 26.31 14.78 -14.97
CA ALA A 598 25.37 15.87 -14.84
C ALA A 598 24.57 15.76 -13.53
N GLU A 599 24.41 16.88 -12.86
CA GLU A 599 23.61 17.00 -11.64
C GLU A 599 22.51 18.03 -11.85
N LEU A 600 21.43 17.90 -11.09
CA LEU A 600 20.37 18.89 -11.07
C LEU A 600 20.90 20.21 -10.52
N LYS A 601 20.73 21.31 -11.25
CA LYS A 601 21.08 22.65 -10.79
C LYS A 601 19.84 23.39 -10.29
N ASP A 602 18.76 23.36 -11.07
CA ASP A 602 17.47 23.94 -10.68
C ASP A 602 16.32 23.20 -11.37
N VAL A 603 15.16 23.20 -10.72
CA VAL A 603 13.91 22.68 -11.27
C VAL A 603 12.77 23.60 -10.87
N SER A 604 12.02 24.04 -11.86
CA SER A 604 10.86 24.93 -11.69
C SER A 604 9.67 24.44 -12.48
N GLY A 605 8.50 25.06 -12.28
CA GLY A 605 7.26 24.67 -12.92
C GLY A 605 6.41 23.71 -12.10
N PHE A 606 5.52 22.99 -12.79
CA PHE A 606 4.46 22.17 -12.19
C PHE A 606 4.15 20.97 -13.09
N VAL A 607 3.31 20.04 -12.61
CA VAL A 607 2.92 18.83 -13.34
C VAL A 607 2.54 19.14 -14.81
N GLY A 608 3.19 18.44 -15.74
CA GLY A 608 3.05 18.66 -17.18
C GLY A 608 3.93 19.76 -17.78
N ASN A 609 4.52 20.65 -16.99
CA ASN A 609 5.29 21.81 -17.44
C ASN A 609 6.42 22.14 -16.45
N PHE A 610 7.32 21.20 -16.26
CA PHE A 610 8.56 21.44 -15.53
C PHE A 610 9.65 21.91 -16.47
N HIS A 611 10.49 22.80 -15.96
CA HIS A 611 11.73 23.23 -16.59
C HIS A 611 12.91 22.78 -15.73
N THR A 612 13.98 22.28 -16.33
CA THR A 612 15.15 21.82 -15.58
C THR A 612 16.45 22.29 -16.21
N ASP A 613 17.32 22.81 -15.36
CA ASP A 613 18.71 23.14 -15.68
C ASP A 613 19.66 22.14 -15.01
N LEU A 614 20.66 21.70 -15.78
CA LEU A 614 21.72 20.82 -15.30
C LEU A 614 23.02 21.60 -15.08
N THR A 615 23.89 21.06 -14.23
CA THR A 615 25.22 21.64 -13.94
C THR A 615 26.14 21.69 -15.17
N THR A 616 25.89 20.86 -16.18
CA THR A 616 26.61 20.85 -17.47
C THR A 616 26.18 21.97 -18.42
N GLY A 617 25.13 22.74 -18.08
CA GLY A 617 24.55 23.78 -18.92
C GLY A 617 23.42 23.30 -19.85
N ALA A 618 23.09 22.01 -19.85
CA ALA A 618 21.91 21.51 -20.53
C ALA A 618 20.62 22.00 -19.84
N SER A 619 19.60 22.32 -20.62
CA SER A 619 18.32 22.84 -20.15
C SER A 619 17.17 22.31 -21.02
N PHE A 620 16.08 21.84 -20.41
CA PHE A 620 14.97 21.23 -21.12
C PHE A 620 13.65 21.24 -20.33
N ASP A 621 12.54 21.20 -21.07
CA ASP A 621 11.20 21.07 -20.54
C ASP A 621 10.74 19.61 -20.49
N HIS A 622 9.98 19.26 -19.46
CA HIS A 622 9.37 17.94 -19.28
C HIS A 622 8.08 17.96 -18.47
N GLY A 623 7.25 16.93 -18.63
CA GLY A 623 5.97 16.83 -17.96
C GLY A 623 6.00 16.11 -16.61
N THR A 624 6.99 15.25 -16.39
CA THR A 624 7.10 14.43 -15.18
C THR A 624 8.54 14.17 -14.77
N VAL A 625 8.75 13.94 -13.46
CA VAL A 625 10.05 13.63 -12.86
C VAL A 625 10.01 12.27 -12.16
N ILE A 626 11.03 11.44 -12.37
CA ILE A 626 11.27 10.22 -11.60
C ILE A 626 12.61 10.33 -10.87
N VAL A 627 12.57 10.22 -9.55
CA VAL A 627 13.76 10.22 -8.68
C VAL A 627 14.23 8.79 -8.42
N ALA A 628 15.41 8.46 -8.94
CA ALA A 628 16.02 7.12 -8.89
C ALA A 628 17.49 7.17 -8.43
N VAL A 629 17.85 8.15 -7.59
CA VAL A 629 19.23 8.48 -7.20
C VAL A 629 19.94 7.46 -6.30
N GLY A 630 19.26 6.37 -5.95
CA GLY A 630 19.83 5.27 -5.16
C GLY A 630 20.08 5.62 -3.68
N ALA A 631 20.92 4.80 -3.04
CA ALA A 631 21.38 4.94 -1.65
C ALA A 631 22.71 4.17 -1.50
N ASP A 632 23.49 4.48 -0.47
CA ASP A 632 24.85 3.97 -0.28
C ASP A 632 24.97 3.04 0.94
N SER A 633 25.98 2.15 0.93
CA SER A 633 26.41 1.44 2.14
C SER A 633 26.99 2.41 3.17
N THR A 634 26.56 2.30 4.42
CA THR A 634 27.02 3.16 5.52
C THR A 634 28.51 3.02 5.79
N LYS A 635 29.15 4.09 6.28
CA LYS A 635 30.52 4.03 6.79
C LYS A 635 30.53 3.20 8.09
N VAL A 636 31.51 2.31 8.24
CA VAL A 636 31.65 1.45 9.42
C VAL A 636 32.87 1.89 10.20
N LYS A 637 32.76 1.94 11.53
CA LYS A 637 33.87 2.15 12.47
C LYS A 637 34.04 1.01 13.48
N GLU A 638 33.14 0.03 13.43
CA GLU A 638 33.15 -1.14 14.31
C GLU A 638 33.97 -2.28 13.65
N TYR A 639 34.33 -3.28 14.45
CA TYR A 639 34.85 -4.56 13.99
C TYR A 639 36.20 -4.54 13.25
N LEU A 640 37.08 -3.58 13.54
CA LEU A 640 38.38 -3.39 12.88
C LEU A 640 38.29 -3.08 11.37
N TYR A 641 37.12 -2.62 10.89
CA TYR A 641 36.97 -2.23 9.50
C TYR A 641 37.86 -1.03 9.15
N GLY A 642 38.71 -1.19 8.14
CA GLY A 642 39.71 -0.20 7.74
C GLY A 642 41.02 -0.25 8.54
N GLU A 643 41.06 -1.03 9.62
CA GLU A 643 42.26 -1.28 10.42
C GLU A 643 42.92 -2.62 10.04
N ASN A 644 42.11 -3.64 9.75
CA ASN A 644 42.59 -4.96 9.31
C ASN A 644 42.09 -5.27 7.87
N PRO A 645 42.97 -5.66 6.93
CA PRO A 645 42.62 -5.89 5.52
C PRO A 645 41.74 -7.13 5.28
N ASN A 646 41.63 -8.02 6.27
CA ASN A 646 40.76 -9.19 6.19
C ASN A 646 39.33 -8.92 6.70
N VAL A 647 39.03 -7.69 7.11
CA VAL A 647 37.68 -7.23 7.44
C VAL A 647 37.15 -6.39 6.27
N MET A 648 36.10 -6.85 5.61
CA MET A 648 35.60 -6.25 4.38
C MET A 648 34.08 -6.09 4.40
N LYS A 649 33.54 -5.24 3.52
CA LYS A 649 32.10 -5.15 3.31
C LYS A 649 31.64 -6.21 2.32
N TRP A 650 30.34 -6.47 2.32
CA TRP A 650 29.72 -7.47 1.44
C TRP A 650 30.04 -7.31 -0.05
N PHE A 651 30.11 -6.09 -0.59
CA PHE A 651 30.48 -5.88 -2.01
C PHE A 651 31.98 -6.09 -2.28
N ASP A 652 32.84 -5.93 -1.28
CA ASP A 652 34.26 -6.24 -1.41
C ASP A 652 34.49 -7.75 -1.38
N LEU A 653 33.67 -8.50 -0.64
CA LEU A 653 33.66 -9.96 -0.69
C LEU A 653 33.25 -10.45 -2.09
N ASP A 654 32.18 -9.89 -2.67
CA ASP A 654 31.77 -10.21 -4.03
C ASP A 654 32.92 -9.98 -5.01
N LYS A 655 33.57 -8.81 -4.96
CA LYS A 655 34.75 -8.52 -5.77
C LYS A 655 35.88 -9.52 -5.55
N LYS A 656 36.18 -9.88 -4.30
CA LYS A 656 37.23 -10.84 -3.94
C LYS A 656 36.94 -12.24 -4.48
N ILE A 657 35.69 -12.69 -4.45
CA ILE A 657 35.29 -13.98 -5.03
C ILE A 657 35.59 -14.03 -6.54
N GLU A 658 35.44 -12.92 -7.26
CA GLU A 658 35.72 -12.85 -8.70
C GLU A 658 37.20 -12.69 -9.03
N GLU A 659 37.89 -11.80 -8.32
CA GLU A 659 39.27 -11.41 -8.65
C GLU A 659 40.32 -12.34 -8.01
N ASP A 660 40.03 -12.93 -6.85
CA ASP A 660 40.95 -13.80 -6.11
C ASP A 660 40.21 -14.99 -5.45
N PRO A 661 39.60 -15.88 -6.25
CA PRO A 661 38.93 -17.08 -5.73
C PRO A 661 39.90 -18.04 -5.03
N ASP A 662 41.19 -18.00 -5.35
CA ASP A 662 42.18 -18.88 -4.74
C ASP A 662 42.47 -18.52 -3.27
N SER A 663 42.34 -17.26 -2.88
CA SER A 663 42.36 -16.88 -1.45
C SER A 663 41.23 -17.53 -0.65
N ILE A 664 40.04 -17.65 -1.25
CA ILE A 664 38.87 -18.29 -0.62
C ILE A 664 39.08 -19.80 -0.50
N LYS A 665 39.62 -20.45 -1.54
CA LYS A 665 39.93 -21.89 -1.51
C LYS A 665 40.96 -22.29 -0.45
N LYS A 666 41.81 -21.36 -0.01
CA LYS A 666 42.83 -21.58 1.01
C LYS A 666 42.36 -21.20 2.43
N ALA A 667 41.24 -20.50 2.55
CA ALA A 667 40.70 -20.12 3.84
C ALA A 667 40.06 -21.33 4.54
N ASN A 668 40.18 -21.37 5.86
CA ASN A 668 39.60 -22.41 6.72
C ASN A 668 38.36 -21.90 7.44
N CYS A 669 38.28 -20.61 7.76
CA CYS A 669 37.16 -20.04 8.49
C CYS A 669 36.77 -18.63 8.00
N ALA A 670 35.46 -18.40 7.83
CA ALA A 670 34.86 -17.13 7.48
C ALA A 670 33.75 -16.76 8.46
N VAL A 671 33.67 -15.47 8.82
CA VAL A 671 32.59 -14.94 9.67
C VAL A 671 31.83 -13.84 8.94
N ALA A 672 30.50 -13.94 8.92
CA ALA A 672 29.59 -12.92 8.44
C ALA A 672 28.90 -12.23 9.62
N ILE A 673 28.98 -10.91 9.72
CA ILE A 673 28.28 -10.12 10.76
C ILE A 673 27.13 -9.36 10.11
N HIS A 674 25.90 -9.69 10.53
CA HIS A 674 24.69 -9.04 10.05
C HIS A 674 24.39 -7.74 10.80
N CYS A 675 23.41 -6.98 10.29
CA CYS A 675 22.85 -5.81 10.96
C CYS A 675 23.86 -4.72 11.36
N VAL A 676 25.01 -4.62 10.67
CA VAL A 676 26.03 -3.62 10.99
C VAL A 676 25.51 -2.22 10.65
N GLY A 677 25.14 -1.44 11.68
CA GLY A 677 24.52 -0.12 11.53
C GLY A 677 23.04 -0.16 11.10
N SER A 678 22.36 -1.31 11.16
CA SER A 678 20.92 -1.43 10.87
C SER A 678 20.20 -2.03 12.06
N ARG A 679 18.97 -1.57 12.32
CA ARG A 679 18.17 -1.96 13.49
C ARG A 679 18.86 -1.57 14.81
N GLU A 680 19.56 -0.44 14.77
CA GLU A 680 20.21 0.19 15.93
C GLU A 680 19.50 1.52 16.23
N PRO A 681 19.66 2.12 17.43
CA PRO A 681 18.94 3.34 17.79
C PRO A 681 19.10 4.48 16.77
N ASP A 682 20.30 4.66 16.21
CA ASP A 682 20.57 5.70 15.20
C ASP A 682 19.99 5.38 13.80
N MET A 683 19.72 4.11 13.52
CA MET A 683 19.18 3.63 12.25
C MET A 683 18.16 2.50 12.51
N PRO A 684 16.96 2.84 13.01
CA PRO A 684 15.98 1.87 13.49
C PRO A 684 15.17 1.24 12.35
N TYR A 685 15.85 0.82 11.29
CA TYR A 685 15.25 0.17 10.11
C TYR A 685 16.08 -1.00 9.60
N CYS A 686 15.40 -1.89 8.89
CA CYS A 686 16.01 -3.02 8.19
C CYS A 686 16.53 -2.58 6.82
N SER A 687 17.73 -2.99 6.45
CA SER A 687 18.25 -2.76 5.09
C SER A 687 17.74 -3.75 4.04
N LYS A 688 16.89 -4.71 4.42
CA LYS A 688 16.12 -5.68 3.58
C LYS A 688 16.91 -6.62 2.66
N ILE A 689 18.12 -6.25 2.24
CA ILE A 689 18.97 -6.93 1.27
C ILE A 689 20.01 -7.83 1.96
N CYS A 690 20.50 -7.38 3.14
CA CYS A 690 21.67 -7.94 3.80
C CYS A 690 21.56 -9.44 4.14
N CYS A 691 20.44 -9.91 4.68
CA CYS A 691 20.31 -11.32 5.09
C CYS A 691 20.33 -12.28 3.89
N ALA A 692 19.55 -11.99 2.85
CA ALA A 692 19.47 -12.83 1.67
C ALA A 692 20.81 -12.84 0.91
N HIS A 693 21.44 -11.68 0.77
CA HIS A 693 22.74 -11.58 0.12
C HIS A 693 23.82 -12.32 0.90
N ALA A 694 23.85 -12.18 2.24
CA ALA A 694 24.81 -12.89 3.07
C ALA A 694 24.72 -14.40 2.92
N ILE A 695 23.50 -14.93 2.91
CA ILE A 695 23.25 -16.36 2.79
C ILE A 695 23.67 -16.84 1.40
N GLN A 696 23.38 -16.07 0.35
CA GLN A 696 23.83 -16.39 -1.01
C GLN A 696 25.37 -16.39 -1.09
N SER A 697 26.04 -15.37 -0.57
CA SER A 697 27.51 -15.32 -0.57
C SER A 697 28.10 -16.49 0.23
N ALA A 698 27.51 -16.86 1.37
CA ALA A 698 27.95 -18.02 2.15
C ALA A 698 27.81 -19.35 1.38
N ILE A 699 26.73 -19.52 0.60
CA ILE A 699 26.55 -20.66 -0.30
C ILE A 699 27.64 -20.64 -1.39
N ASP A 700 27.88 -19.50 -2.03
CA ASP A 700 28.92 -19.35 -3.05
C ASP A 700 30.33 -19.70 -2.48
N LEU A 701 30.61 -19.31 -1.23
CA LEU A 701 31.86 -19.65 -0.54
C LEU A 701 31.99 -21.17 -0.33
N LYS A 702 30.92 -21.85 0.11
CA LYS A 702 30.89 -23.32 0.27
C LYS A 702 30.97 -24.07 -1.06
N GLU A 703 30.44 -23.49 -2.14
CA GLU A 703 30.58 -24.05 -3.50
C GLU A 703 32.03 -23.96 -4.00
N LEU A 704 32.78 -22.92 -3.61
CA LEU A 704 34.21 -22.78 -3.92
C LEU A 704 35.12 -23.62 -3.02
N ASN A 705 34.78 -23.72 -1.73
CA ASN A 705 35.50 -24.50 -0.74
C ASN A 705 34.51 -25.22 0.20
N PRO A 706 34.17 -26.49 -0.07
CA PRO A 706 33.24 -27.26 0.76
C PRO A 706 33.67 -27.40 2.23
N ASP A 707 34.96 -27.38 2.49
CA ASP A 707 35.57 -27.56 3.82
C ASP A 707 35.67 -26.25 4.62
N LEU A 708 35.36 -25.09 4.02
CA LEU A 708 35.41 -23.79 4.69
C LEU A 708 34.36 -23.70 5.81
N ASP A 709 34.76 -23.45 7.05
CA ASP A 709 33.81 -23.16 8.13
C ASP A 709 33.23 -21.76 7.96
N VAL A 710 31.90 -21.64 7.86
CA VAL A 710 31.22 -20.37 7.69
C VAL A 710 30.27 -20.13 8.86
N TYR A 711 30.51 -19.05 9.60
CA TYR A 711 29.69 -18.61 10.73
C TYR A 711 28.92 -17.33 10.39
N MET A 712 27.61 -17.33 10.59
CA MET A 712 26.74 -16.18 10.37
C MET A 712 26.23 -15.67 11.72
N LEU A 713 26.69 -14.48 12.12
CA LEU A 713 26.29 -13.81 13.35
C LEU A 713 25.10 -12.89 13.06
N TYR A 714 23.95 -13.16 13.65
CA TYR A 714 22.68 -12.53 13.28
C TYR A 714 21.79 -12.20 14.48
N ARG A 715 20.77 -11.35 14.27
CA ARG A 715 19.69 -11.12 15.25
C ARG A 715 18.42 -11.88 14.85
N ASP A 716 17.93 -11.64 13.64
CA ASP A 716 16.86 -12.39 12.99
C ASP A 716 17.24 -12.68 11.53
N ILE A 717 16.94 -13.88 11.03
CA ILE A 717 17.11 -14.18 9.60
C ILE A 717 15.85 -13.75 8.84
N ARG A 718 16.00 -12.70 8.02
CA ARG A 718 14.91 -12.08 7.24
C ARG A 718 14.87 -12.55 5.78
N THR A 719 14.90 -13.87 5.56
CA THR A 719 14.70 -14.50 4.24
C THR A 719 13.22 -14.76 3.97
N TYR A 720 12.44 -13.70 3.75
CA TYR A 720 11.00 -13.78 3.50
C TYR A 720 10.65 -14.39 2.14
N GLY A 721 9.37 -14.76 1.92
CA GLY A 721 8.95 -15.38 0.68
C GLY A 721 9.70 -16.68 0.39
N ARG A 722 10.08 -16.83 -0.89
CA ARG A 722 10.88 -17.96 -1.41
C ARG A 722 12.35 -17.90 -1.01
N LEU A 723 12.85 -16.77 -0.47
CA LEU A 723 14.23 -16.67 0.02
C LEU A 723 14.49 -17.64 1.18
N GLU A 724 13.46 -18.15 1.84
CA GLU A 724 13.60 -19.20 2.86
C GLU A 724 14.29 -20.47 2.32
N ASP A 725 14.15 -20.77 1.02
CA ASP A 725 14.84 -21.88 0.40
C ASP A 725 16.36 -21.71 0.42
N LEU A 726 16.85 -20.47 0.24
CA LEU A 726 18.28 -20.17 0.37
C LEU A 726 18.76 -20.41 1.79
N TYR A 727 18.00 -19.96 2.80
CA TYR A 727 18.34 -20.20 4.19
C TYR A 727 18.39 -21.70 4.52
N ARG A 728 17.43 -22.47 4.02
CA ARG A 728 17.42 -23.94 4.17
C ARG A 728 18.61 -24.61 3.49
N LYS A 729 18.93 -24.23 2.24
CA LYS A 729 20.10 -24.72 1.51
C LYS A 729 21.38 -24.43 2.29
N ALA A 730 21.54 -23.20 2.80
CA ALA A 730 22.71 -22.82 3.57
C ALA A 730 22.89 -23.69 4.83
N ARG A 731 21.80 -23.94 5.57
CA ARG A 731 21.83 -24.83 6.73
C ARG A 731 22.16 -26.28 6.36
N SER A 732 21.64 -26.79 5.24
CA SER A 732 21.87 -28.19 4.83
C SER A 732 23.31 -28.46 4.39
N ILE A 733 24.05 -27.43 3.98
CA ILE A 733 25.46 -27.54 3.57
C ILE A 733 26.44 -27.16 4.68
N GLY A 734 25.95 -27.06 5.93
CA GLY A 734 26.79 -26.91 7.11
C GLY A 734 27.22 -25.47 7.44
N ILE A 735 26.53 -24.45 6.93
CA ILE A 735 26.73 -23.07 7.39
C ILE A 735 26.12 -22.92 8.80
N ILE A 736 26.90 -22.35 9.73
CA ILE A 736 26.55 -22.23 11.14
C ILE A 736 25.95 -20.85 11.41
N PHE A 737 24.82 -20.81 12.11
CA PHE A 737 24.12 -19.57 12.45
C PHE A 737 24.15 -19.36 13.97
N ILE A 738 24.73 -18.25 14.42
CA ILE A 738 24.81 -17.89 15.85
C ILE A 738 24.05 -16.58 16.06
N ARG A 739 23.04 -16.62 16.91
CA ARG A 739 22.24 -15.44 17.24
C ARG A 739 22.97 -14.59 18.28
N TYR A 740 22.89 -13.27 18.16
CA TYR A 740 23.29 -12.31 19.17
C TYR A 740 22.19 -11.28 19.42
N ASP A 741 22.27 -10.56 20.53
CA ASP A 741 21.35 -9.50 20.91
C ASP A 741 22.01 -8.12 20.77
N LEU A 742 21.21 -7.06 20.64
CA LEU A 742 21.74 -5.70 20.44
C LEU A 742 22.64 -5.25 21.59
N ASP A 743 22.31 -5.64 22.83
CA ASP A 743 23.09 -5.31 24.03
C ASP A 743 24.34 -6.19 24.20
N SER A 744 24.48 -7.23 23.38
CA SER A 744 25.57 -8.20 23.40
C SER A 744 26.09 -8.43 21.98
N LYS A 745 26.54 -7.34 21.33
CA LYS A 745 27.14 -7.38 19.98
C LYS A 745 28.40 -8.28 19.97
N PRO A 746 28.72 -8.95 18.85
CA PRO A 746 29.99 -9.65 18.70
C PRO A 746 31.18 -8.72 18.95
N LYS A 747 32.25 -9.22 19.54
CA LYS A 747 33.50 -8.47 19.72
C LYS A 747 34.54 -8.98 18.73
N VAL A 748 35.18 -8.08 17.98
CA VAL A 748 36.24 -8.43 17.03
C VAL A 748 37.54 -7.81 17.50
N GLU A 749 38.57 -8.64 17.63
CA GLU A 749 39.89 -8.26 18.10
C GLU A 749 40.97 -8.94 17.25
N GLU A 750 42.18 -8.40 17.27
CA GLU A 750 43.35 -9.04 16.70
C GLU A 750 44.25 -9.55 17.82
N VAL A 751 44.44 -10.87 17.89
CA VAL A 751 45.23 -11.54 18.93
C VAL A 751 46.32 -12.38 18.27
N GLY A 752 47.58 -12.00 18.49
CA GLY A 752 48.73 -12.69 17.91
C GLY A 752 48.75 -12.67 16.37
N GLY A 753 48.30 -11.57 15.76
CA GLY A 753 48.24 -11.40 14.31
C GLY A 753 47.09 -12.15 13.61
N LYS A 754 46.15 -12.69 14.38
CA LYS A 754 44.96 -13.40 13.87
C LYS A 754 43.68 -12.71 14.32
N LEU A 755 42.68 -12.69 13.46
CA LEU A 755 41.35 -12.21 13.81
C LEU A 755 40.71 -13.17 14.82
N GLN A 756 40.03 -12.60 15.81
CA GLN A 756 39.26 -13.31 16.80
C GLN A 756 37.89 -12.65 16.95
N VAL A 757 36.83 -13.43 16.84
CA VAL A 757 35.45 -12.99 17.04
C VAL A 757 34.87 -13.70 18.24
N THR A 758 34.44 -12.94 19.24
CA THR A 758 33.77 -13.46 20.43
C THR A 758 32.28 -13.12 20.37
N VAL A 759 31.42 -14.12 20.53
CA VAL A 759 29.96 -13.96 20.55
C VAL A 759 29.35 -14.88 21.59
N THR A 760 28.36 -14.42 22.35
CA THR A 760 27.66 -15.29 23.31
C THR A 760 26.59 -16.09 22.58
N ASP A 761 26.69 -17.42 22.63
CA ASP A 761 25.65 -18.28 22.09
C ASP A 761 24.50 -18.41 23.10
N PRO A 762 23.27 -18.05 22.73
CA PRO A 762 22.15 -18.04 23.65
C PRO A 762 21.72 -19.44 24.09
N LEU A 763 21.94 -20.47 23.27
CA LEU A 763 21.57 -21.85 23.61
C LEU A 763 22.59 -22.48 24.57
N LEU A 764 23.88 -22.18 24.40
CA LEU A 764 24.93 -22.67 25.29
C LEU A 764 25.11 -21.81 26.55
N GLY A 765 24.58 -20.58 26.54
CA GLY A 765 24.73 -19.61 27.64
C GLY A 765 26.18 -19.20 27.92
N ARG A 766 27.07 -19.28 26.91
CA ARG A 766 28.51 -19.02 27.07
C ARG A 766 29.13 -18.33 25.85
N PRO A 767 30.24 -17.59 26.02
CA PRO A 767 30.98 -17.04 24.90
C PRO A 767 31.60 -18.15 24.04
N ILE A 768 31.42 -18.02 22.73
CA ILE A 768 32.11 -18.77 21.68
C ILE A 768 33.15 -17.84 21.06
N VAL A 769 34.34 -18.39 20.85
CA VAL A 769 35.46 -17.70 20.20
C VAL A 769 35.74 -18.38 18.87
N VAL A 770 35.68 -17.60 17.79
CA VAL A 770 35.97 -18.04 16.42
C VAL A 770 37.20 -17.29 15.91
N SER A 771 38.11 -17.99 15.22
CA SER A 771 39.31 -17.39 14.63
C SER A 771 39.22 -17.40 13.09
N PRO A 772 38.51 -16.43 12.48
CA PRO A 772 38.33 -16.41 11.04
C PRO A 772 39.58 -15.95 10.29
N ASP A 773 39.73 -16.42 9.06
CA ASP A 773 40.69 -15.88 8.10
C ASP A 773 40.21 -14.54 7.52
N PHE A 774 38.89 -14.35 7.40
CA PHE A 774 38.28 -13.08 7.01
C PHE A 774 36.88 -12.87 7.58
N ILE A 775 36.50 -11.61 7.74
CA ILE A 775 35.20 -11.17 8.26
C ILE A 775 34.49 -10.33 7.19
N THR A 776 33.21 -10.61 6.96
CA THR A 776 32.35 -9.83 6.07
C THR A 776 31.28 -9.09 6.85
N LEU A 777 31.23 -7.77 6.66
CA LEU A 777 30.28 -6.88 7.33
C LEU A 777 29.10 -6.58 6.39
N TYR A 778 27.90 -6.97 6.80
CA TYR A 778 26.67 -6.69 6.08
C TYR A 778 26.05 -5.39 6.59
N THR A 779 26.58 -4.30 6.05
CA THR A 779 26.30 -2.92 6.45
C THR A 779 24.92 -2.45 6.04
N ALA A 780 24.39 -1.49 6.79
CA ALA A 780 23.20 -0.74 6.43
C ALA A 780 23.31 -0.02 5.08
N ILE A 781 22.15 0.20 4.45
CA ILE A 781 21.98 1.06 3.28
C ILE A 781 21.29 2.34 3.73
N ALA A 782 21.92 3.48 3.49
CA ALA A 782 21.45 4.79 3.90
C ALA A 782 21.47 5.79 2.74
N PRO A 783 20.55 6.77 2.72
CA PRO A 783 20.54 7.80 1.70
C PRO A 783 21.75 8.73 1.85
N LYS A 784 22.15 9.39 0.76
CA LYS A 784 23.28 10.32 0.74
C LYS A 784 22.96 11.53 -0.13
N GLY A 785 23.07 12.72 0.45
CA GLY A 785 22.85 13.98 -0.28
C GLY A 785 21.40 14.20 -0.73
N THR A 786 20.43 13.54 -0.11
CA THR A 786 19.01 13.62 -0.49
C THR A 786 18.36 14.93 -0.06
N GLU A 787 18.85 15.60 0.98
CA GLU A 787 18.24 16.83 1.51
C GLU A 787 18.29 18.00 0.53
N GLU A 788 19.45 18.26 -0.09
CA GLU A 788 19.60 19.31 -1.09
C GLU A 788 18.69 19.05 -2.31
N LEU A 789 18.67 17.80 -2.78
CA LEU A 789 17.81 17.39 -3.89
C LEU A 789 16.31 17.49 -3.53
N ALA A 790 15.92 17.10 -2.31
CA ALA A 790 14.55 17.19 -1.84
C ALA A 790 14.07 18.65 -1.76
N ASN A 791 14.95 19.55 -1.33
CA ASN A 791 14.66 20.99 -1.30
C ASN A 791 14.47 21.56 -2.72
N MET A 792 15.33 21.21 -3.67
CA MET A 792 15.19 21.63 -5.07
C MET A 792 13.87 21.13 -5.68
N LEU A 793 13.56 19.84 -5.48
CA LEU A 793 12.33 19.22 -5.99
C LEU A 793 11.07 19.58 -5.18
N LYS A 794 11.23 20.22 -4.01
CA LYS A 794 10.14 20.53 -3.07
C LYS A 794 9.35 19.28 -2.67
N VAL A 795 10.07 18.21 -2.33
CA VAL A 795 9.50 16.92 -1.87
C VAL A 795 9.93 16.62 -0.44
N THR A 796 9.19 15.74 0.23
CA THR A 796 9.41 15.40 1.64
C THR A 796 10.32 14.19 1.80
N LEU A 797 11.08 14.22 2.90
CA LEU A 797 11.88 13.09 3.38
C LEU A 797 11.29 12.58 4.70
N ASN A 798 11.51 11.30 5.00
CA ASN A 798 11.28 10.77 6.34
C ASN A 798 12.45 11.14 7.29
N GLN A 799 12.36 10.72 8.55
CA GLN A 799 13.37 11.02 9.58
C GLN A 799 14.76 10.50 9.21
N GLU A 800 14.83 9.38 8.47
CA GLU A 800 16.07 8.74 8.00
C GLU A 800 16.57 9.33 6.68
N LYS A 801 15.94 10.40 6.18
CA LYS A 801 16.31 11.11 4.95
C LYS A 801 16.06 10.34 3.66
N PHE A 802 15.25 9.27 3.70
CA PHE A 802 14.70 8.64 2.50
C PHE A 802 13.51 9.45 1.98
N PHE A 803 13.25 9.39 0.68
CA PHE A 803 12.09 10.05 0.08
C PHE A 803 10.77 9.47 0.63
N LEU A 804 9.82 10.35 0.94
CA LEU A 804 8.53 9.98 1.51
C LEU A 804 7.46 9.94 0.42
N GLU A 805 6.79 8.80 0.32
CA GLU A 805 5.67 8.56 -0.58
C GLU A 805 4.40 9.31 -0.17
N ALA A 806 3.53 9.60 -1.13
CA ALA A 806 2.27 10.30 -0.89
C ALA A 806 1.34 9.51 0.04
N HIS A 807 1.32 8.18 -0.10
CA HIS A 807 0.57 7.28 0.79
C HIS A 807 1.14 5.87 0.75
N MET A 808 1.54 5.33 1.91
CA MET A 808 2.21 4.03 2.07
C MET A 808 1.55 2.84 1.34
N LYS A 809 0.22 2.77 1.30
CA LYS A 809 -0.53 1.68 0.62
C LYS A 809 -0.97 2.03 -0.80
N LEU A 810 -1.66 3.17 -0.96
CA LEU A 810 -2.38 3.51 -2.21
C LEU A 810 -1.50 4.21 -3.27
N ARG A 811 -0.47 4.94 -2.85
CA ARG A 811 0.41 5.73 -3.74
C ARG A 811 1.89 5.51 -3.39
N PRO A 812 2.41 4.26 -3.46
CA PRO A 812 3.73 3.89 -2.91
C PRO A 812 4.93 4.36 -3.75
N VAL A 813 4.69 4.99 -4.91
CA VAL A 813 5.75 5.46 -5.83
C VAL A 813 5.62 6.93 -6.19
N GLU A 814 4.64 7.62 -5.64
CA GLU A 814 4.34 9.02 -5.95
C GLU A 814 4.79 9.92 -4.80
N PHE A 815 5.23 11.14 -5.10
CA PHE A 815 5.34 12.20 -4.10
C PHE A 815 3.98 12.85 -3.85
N SER A 816 3.85 13.61 -2.76
CA SER A 816 2.71 14.51 -2.56
C SER A 816 2.67 15.62 -3.62
N THR A 817 3.81 15.94 -4.22
CA THR A 817 3.95 16.84 -5.36
C THR A 817 3.56 16.12 -6.65
N ASP A 818 2.49 16.58 -7.31
CA ASP A 818 2.01 15.98 -8.55
C ASP A 818 3.06 15.99 -9.67
N GLY A 819 3.04 14.95 -10.51
CA GLY A 819 3.98 14.79 -11.62
C GLY A 819 5.38 14.35 -11.20
N MET A 820 5.64 14.17 -9.91
CA MET A 820 6.90 13.65 -9.37
C MET A 820 6.72 12.26 -8.76
N PHE A 821 7.63 11.36 -9.09
CA PHE A 821 7.62 9.95 -8.69
C PHE A 821 8.99 9.52 -8.19
N MET A 822 9.07 8.36 -7.52
CA MET A 822 10.33 7.81 -7.02
C MET A 822 10.41 6.29 -7.22
N CYS A 823 11.63 5.78 -7.39
CA CYS A 823 11.87 4.35 -7.42
C CYS A 823 13.26 3.95 -6.91
N GLY A 824 13.43 2.65 -6.66
CA GLY A 824 14.71 2.06 -6.25
C GLY A 824 15.09 2.40 -4.81
N LEU A 825 16.40 2.40 -4.54
CA LEU A 825 16.93 2.59 -3.19
C LEU A 825 16.70 4.01 -2.63
N ALA A 826 16.39 4.98 -3.49
CA ALA A 826 16.03 6.35 -3.07
C ALA A 826 14.78 6.36 -2.16
N HIS A 827 13.86 5.42 -2.38
CA HIS A 827 12.65 5.29 -1.56
C HIS A 827 12.91 4.61 -0.21
N TYR A 828 13.66 3.50 -0.21
CA TYR A 828 14.12 2.73 0.96
C TYR A 828 14.98 1.54 0.50
N PRO A 829 15.73 0.85 1.39
CA PRO A 829 16.52 -0.32 1.02
C PRO A 829 15.66 -1.48 0.50
N LYS A 830 15.94 -1.98 -0.70
CA LYS A 830 15.15 -3.04 -1.35
C LYS A 830 15.97 -3.82 -2.38
N PRO A 831 15.61 -5.09 -2.67
CA PRO A 831 16.33 -5.91 -3.63
C PRO A 831 16.09 -5.46 -5.09
N LEU A 832 16.86 -6.03 -6.02
CA LEU A 832 16.91 -5.59 -7.43
C LEU A 832 15.58 -5.81 -8.16
N ASP A 833 14.95 -6.96 -7.97
CA ASP A 833 13.62 -7.29 -8.49
C ASP A 833 12.57 -6.27 -8.05
N GLU A 834 12.59 -5.91 -6.77
CA GLU A 834 11.69 -4.89 -6.24
C GLU A 834 12.03 -3.49 -6.78
N CYS A 835 13.31 -3.16 -7.00
CA CYS A 835 13.71 -1.91 -7.66
C CYS A 835 13.15 -1.82 -9.09
N ILE A 836 13.18 -2.93 -9.84
CA ILE A 836 12.67 -3.01 -11.22
C ILE A 836 11.15 -2.87 -11.23
N ALA A 837 10.44 -3.61 -10.36
CA ALA A 837 9.00 -3.48 -10.21
C ALA A 837 8.59 -2.04 -9.81
N GLN A 838 9.30 -1.43 -8.86
CA GLN A 838 9.02 -0.06 -8.45
C GLN A 838 9.30 0.95 -9.58
N ALA A 839 10.32 0.73 -10.39
CA ALA A 839 10.63 1.57 -11.54
C ALA A 839 9.54 1.51 -12.62
N GLN A 840 9.06 0.31 -12.94
CA GLN A 840 7.92 0.12 -13.85
C GLN A 840 6.65 0.76 -13.28
N ALA A 841 6.39 0.63 -11.98
CA ALA A 841 5.29 1.30 -11.32
C ALA A 841 5.40 2.84 -11.45
N ALA A 842 6.56 3.42 -11.16
CA ALA A 842 6.80 4.86 -11.31
C ALA A 842 6.62 5.31 -12.78
N ALA A 843 7.10 4.54 -13.76
CA ALA A 843 6.89 4.79 -15.18
C ALA A 843 5.41 4.75 -15.57
N SER A 844 4.65 3.76 -15.08
CA SER A 844 3.19 3.69 -15.29
C SER A 844 2.50 4.95 -14.79
N ARG A 845 2.82 5.39 -13.56
CA ARG A 845 2.22 6.59 -12.96
C ARG A 845 2.63 7.87 -13.70
N ALA A 846 3.89 8.00 -14.10
CA ALA A 846 4.35 9.12 -14.94
C ALA A 846 3.61 9.17 -16.28
N VAL A 847 3.45 8.03 -16.94
CA VAL A 847 2.78 7.96 -18.25
C VAL A 847 1.29 8.30 -18.14
N THR A 848 0.62 8.11 -16.99
CA THR A 848 -0.76 8.59 -16.82
C THR A 848 -0.90 10.11 -16.93
N VAL A 849 0.19 10.85 -16.69
CA VAL A 849 0.25 12.30 -16.92
C VAL A 849 0.61 12.57 -18.38
N LEU A 850 1.69 11.96 -18.87
CA LEU A 850 2.21 12.22 -20.22
C LEU A 850 1.23 11.82 -21.34
N SER A 851 0.37 10.84 -21.09
CA SER A 851 -0.63 10.40 -22.07
C SER A 851 -1.74 11.43 -22.28
N LYS A 852 -1.93 12.38 -21.36
CA LYS A 852 -2.97 13.42 -21.47
C LYS A 852 -2.44 14.61 -22.24
N ASP A 853 -3.24 15.19 -23.13
CA ASP A 853 -2.83 16.39 -23.88
C ASP A 853 -2.78 17.64 -23.01
N LYS A 854 -3.60 17.64 -21.96
CA LYS A 854 -3.69 18.72 -20.99
C LYS A 854 -3.68 18.15 -19.58
N VAL A 855 -3.07 18.88 -18.67
CA VAL A 855 -3.18 18.64 -17.23
C VAL A 855 -4.25 19.57 -16.68
N ILE A 856 -5.12 19.01 -15.85
CA ILE A 856 -6.14 19.77 -15.13
C ILE A 856 -5.53 20.17 -13.78
N ILE A 857 -5.44 21.47 -13.54
CA ILE A 857 -5.03 22.03 -12.26
C ILE A 857 -6.29 22.44 -11.50
N GLU A 858 -6.43 21.92 -10.29
CA GLU A 858 -7.54 22.26 -9.41
C GLU A 858 -7.56 23.78 -9.14
N PRO A 859 -8.70 24.45 -9.33
CA PRO A 859 -8.79 25.91 -9.20
C PRO A 859 -8.80 26.41 -7.75
N ILE A 860 -8.53 25.52 -6.78
CA ILE A 860 -8.34 25.81 -5.35
C ILE A 860 -6.93 26.38 -5.14
N VAL A 861 -6.59 27.41 -5.91
CA VAL A 861 -5.35 28.17 -5.81
C VAL A 861 -5.63 29.56 -5.27
N ALA A 862 -4.58 30.32 -4.96
CA ALA A 862 -4.73 31.77 -4.79
C ALA A 862 -5.40 32.27 -6.07
N ALA A 863 -6.61 32.78 -5.96
CA ALA A 863 -7.50 32.91 -7.11
C ALA A 863 -7.33 34.25 -7.82
N PHE A 864 -7.01 35.26 -7.01
CA PHE A 864 -7.21 36.63 -7.41
C PHE A 864 -6.24 37.51 -6.62
N VAL A 865 -5.47 38.29 -7.37
CA VAL A 865 -4.83 39.47 -6.82
C VAL A 865 -5.73 40.65 -7.19
N ASP A 866 -6.38 41.24 -6.21
CA ASP A 866 -7.07 42.50 -6.37
C ASP A 866 -6.02 43.58 -6.70
N LYS A 867 -5.98 43.97 -7.97
CA LYS A 867 -5.00 44.94 -8.49
C LYS A 867 -5.25 46.33 -7.92
N GLU A 868 -6.46 46.67 -7.52
CA GLU A 868 -6.77 47.96 -6.91
C GLU A 868 -6.28 48.00 -5.47
N ALA A 869 -6.54 46.94 -4.69
CA ALA A 869 -6.09 46.83 -3.31
C ALA A 869 -4.56 46.60 -3.19
N CYS A 870 -3.95 45.97 -4.19
CA CYS A 870 -2.52 45.63 -4.21
C CYS A 870 -1.63 46.88 -4.32
N ARG A 871 -0.66 46.99 -3.39
CA ARG A 871 0.34 48.07 -3.38
C ARG A 871 1.73 47.66 -3.89
N GLY A 872 1.88 46.45 -4.44
CA GLY A 872 3.14 46.00 -5.02
C GLY A 872 4.30 45.83 -4.03
N CYS A 873 4.02 45.56 -2.74
CA CYS A 873 5.05 45.51 -1.70
C CYS A 873 6.04 44.34 -1.82
N GLY A 874 5.72 43.30 -2.61
CA GLY A 874 6.59 42.14 -2.84
C GLY A 874 6.63 41.09 -1.73
N LEU A 875 5.94 41.29 -0.60
CA LEU A 875 5.97 40.35 0.52
C LEU A 875 5.42 38.96 0.14
N CYS A 876 4.35 38.92 -0.67
CA CYS A 876 3.77 37.67 -1.16
C CYS A 876 4.71 36.87 -2.06
N VAL A 877 5.60 37.55 -2.80
CA VAL A 877 6.61 36.93 -3.68
C VAL A 877 7.68 36.27 -2.81
N ALA A 878 8.22 37.01 -1.84
CA ALA A 878 9.27 36.54 -0.95
C ALA A 878 8.86 35.33 -0.10
N LEU A 879 7.56 35.21 0.21
CA LEU A 879 7.03 34.15 1.07
C LEU A 879 6.45 32.96 0.30
N CYS A 880 6.32 33.03 -1.03
CA CYS A 880 5.74 31.93 -1.79
C CYS A 880 6.78 30.80 -1.98
N PRO A 881 6.62 29.62 -1.34
CA PRO A 881 7.60 28.53 -1.50
C PRO A 881 7.57 27.93 -2.90
N TYR A 882 6.52 28.20 -3.67
CA TYR A 882 6.31 27.67 -5.02
C TYR A 882 6.71 28.66 -6.12
N GLY A 883 7.08 29.90 -5.78
CA GLY A 883 7.33 30.95 -6.79
C GLY A 883 6.08 31.26 -7.62
N ALA A 884 4.89 31.04 -7.07
CA ALA A 884 3.62 31.18 -7.78
C ALA A 884 3.10 32.63 -7.84
N ILE A 885 3.81 33.57 -7.22
CA ILE A 885 3.49 35.00 -7.28
C ILE A 885 4.74 35.75 -7.68
N ASP A 886 4.58 36.64 -8.65
CA ASP A 886 5.61 37.54 -9.15
C ASP A 886 5.13 39.01 -9.05
N ILE A 887 5.97 39.98 -9.42
CA ILE A 887 5.59 41.37 -9.61
C ILE A 887 5.55 41.69 -11.11
N GLU A 888 4.44 42.27 -11.55
CA GLU A 888 4.33 42.87 -12.87
C GLU A 888 4.22 44.39 -12.76
N GLU A 889 4.75 45.09 -13.76
CA GLU A 889 4.55 46.53 -13.94
C GLU A 889 3.21 46.74 -14.66
N THR A 890 2.29 47.49 -14.04
CA THR A 890 1.04 47.93 -14.66
C THR A 890 1.01 49.46 -14.77
N PRO A 891 0.09 50.04 -15.56
CA PRO A 891 -0.08 51.50 -15.63
C PRO A 891 -0.30 52.16 -14.24
N ASP A 892 -0.84 51.42 -13.28
CA ASP A 892 -1.11 51.85 -11.91
C ASP A 892 0.01 51.50 -10.92
N GLY A 893 1.21 51.19 -11.44
CA GLY A 893 2.41 50.82 -10.71
C GLY A 893 2.62 49.31 -10.57
N ARG A 894 3.54 48.92 -9.68
CA ARG A 894 3.89 47.52 -9.45
C ARG A 894 2.73 46.77 -8.79
N LYS A 895 2.34 45.62 -9.34
CA LYS A 895 1.27 44.77 -8.81
C LYS A 895 1.72 43.32 -8.71
N ALA A 896 1.21 42.58 -7.74
CA ALA A 896 1.47 41.15 -7.65
C ALA A 896 0.72 40.41 -8.77
N LYS A 897 1.37 39.46 -9.42
CA LYS A 897 0.84 38.62 -10.49
C LYS A 897 0.89 37.17 -10.04
N LEU A 898 -0.24 36.48 -10.17
CA LEU A 898 -0.31 35.05 -9.89
C LEU A 898 0.07 34.24 -11.12
N ILE A 899 0.90 33.23 -10.93
CA ILE A 899 1.15 32.14 -11.88
C ILE A 899 0.29 30.96 -11.41
N SER A 900 -0.96 30.90 -11.85
CA SER A 900 -1.99 30.01 -11.28
C SER A 900 -1.55 28.55 -11.26
N ALA A 901 -0.83 28.13 -12.30
CA ALA A 901 -0.39 26.76 -12.46
C ALA A 901 0.72 26.33 -11.47
N SER A 902 1.52 27.27 -10.97
CA SER A 902 2.52 27.04 -9.93
C SER A 902 1.93 27.11 -8.52
N CYS A 903 0.73 27.67 -8.36
CA CYS A 903 0.12 27.83 -7.05
C CYS A 903 -0.43 26.50 -6.53
N LYS A 904 -0.17 26.22 -5.25
CA LYS A 904 -0.68 25.02 -4.54
C LYS A 904 -1.73 25.35 -3.49
N GLY A 905 -2.29 26.57 -3.51
CA GLY A 905 -3.35 26.98 -2.60
C GLY A 905 -2.97 27.01 -1.10
N CYS A 906 -1.68 27.11 -0.76
CA CYS A 906 -1.23 27.02 0.64
C CYS A 906 -1.66 28.18 1.56
N GLY A 907 -2.23 29.25 1.03
CA GLY A 907 -2.75 30.37 1.82
C GLY A 907 -1.72 31.35 2.39
N ILE A 908 -0.41 31.02 2.40
CA ILE A 908 0.64 31.86 3.03
C ILE A 908 0.59 33.32 2.54
N CYS A 909 0.51 33.50 1.22
CA CYS A 909 0.47 34.82 0.60
C CYS A 909 -0.81 35.61 0.91
N ALA A 910 -1.96 34.93 1.02
CA ALA A 910 -3.24 35.53 1.37
C ALA A 910 -3.24 35.96 2.84
N ALA A 911 -2.89 35.04 3.74
CA ALA A 911 -2.84 35.28 5.18
C ALA A 911 -1.85 36.39 5.59
N THR A 912 -0.81 36.61 4.79
CA THR A 912 0.21 37.64 5.07
C THR A 912 -0.10 38.99 4.39
N CYS A 913 -1.08 39.04 3.49
CA CYS A 913 -1.39 40.27 2.77
C CYS A 913 -2.15 41.24 3.70
N TYR A 914 -1.45 42.20 4.29
CA TYR A 914 -2.05 43.22 5.16
C TYR A 914 -3.10 44.13 4.47
N ARG A 915 -3.22 44.06 3.15
CA ARG A 915 -4.25 44.74 2.35
C ARG A 915 -5.43 43.84 2.00
N HIS A 916 -5.36 42.54 2.35
CA HIS A 916 -6.31 41.50 1.93
C HIS A 916 -6.53 41.48 0.41
N ALA A 917 -5.49 41.85 -0.35
CA ALA A 917 -5.53 41.94 -1.81
C ALA A 917 -5.33 40.58 -2.49
N ILE A 918 -5.06 39.50 -1.73
CA ILE A 918 -4.87 38.15 -2.24
C ILE A 918 -5.87 37.26 -1.52
N SER A 919 -6.63 36.48 -2.28
CA SER A 919 -7.65 35.57 -1.75
C SER A 919 -7.45 34.15 -2.29
N ILE A 920 -7.81 33.13 -1.50
CA ILE A 920 -7.75 31.72 -1.89
C ILE A 920 -9.16 31.23 -2.23
N ASN A 921 -9.31 30.63 -3.42
CA ASN A 921 -10.59 30.01 -3.79
C ASN A 921 -10.98 28.93 -2.78
N ALA A 922 -12.26 28.88 -2.40
CA ALA A 922 -12.82 27.98 -1.39
C ALA A 922 -12.28 28.14 0.05
N PHE A 923 -11.35 29.08 0.31
CA PHE A 923 -10.81 29.39 1.63
C PHE A 923 -10.55 30.90 1.80
N ASN A 924 -11.45 31.74 1.30
CA ASN A 924 -11.32 33.19 1.46
C ASN A 924 -11.71 33.66 2.87
N ASP A 925 -11.31 34.87 3.24
CA ASP A 925 -11.52 35.41 4.60
C ASP A 925 -13.00 35.36 5.00
N THR A 926 -13.92 35.75 4.10
CA THR A 926 -15.38 35.71 4.37
C THR A 926 -15.89 34.29 4.64
N GLN A 927 -15.40 33.29 3.89
CA GLN A 927 -15.74 31.88 4.10
C GLN A 927 -15.23 31.37 5.45
N ILE A 928 -13.99 31.69 5.81
CA ILE A 928 -13.39 31.27 7.08
C ILE A 928 -14.07 31.97 8.27
N GLU A 929 -14.33 33.27 8.16
CA GLU A 929 -15.07 34.05 9.16
C GLU A 929 -16.48 33.48 9.36
N ALA A 930 -17.19 33.09 8.29
CA ALA A 930 -18.49 32.46 8.39
C ALA A 930 -18.45 31.13 9.17
N GLN A 931 -17.41 30.32 8.98
CA GLN A 931 -17.21 29.10 9.80
C GLN A 931 -16.99 29.46 11.27
N MET A 932 -16.14 30.45 11.55
CA MET A 932 -15.87 30.88 12.91
C MET A 932 -17.13 31.44 13.60
N HIS A 933 -17.91 32.26 12.90
CA HIS A 933 -19.16 32.80 13.42
C HIS A 933 -20.21 31.72 13.66
N ALA A 934 -20.32 30.73 12.77
CA ALA A 934 -21.22 29.60 12.97
C ALA A 934 -20.89 28.81 14.24
N PHE A 935 -19.59 28.69 14.57
CA PHE A 935 -19.16 28.06 15.83
C PHE A 935 -19.41 28.94 17.07
N LEU A 936 -19.24 30.26 16.95
CA LEU A 936 -19.31 31.20 18.09
C LEU A 936 -20.75 31.62 18.45
N ASN A 937 -21.68 31.62 17.50
CA ASN A 937 -23.05 32.10 17.68
C ASN A 937 -23.99 31.05 18.31
N ARG A 938 -23.54 30.43 19.41
CA ARG A 938 -24.34 29.50 20.23
C ARG A 938 -25.50 30.19 20.94
#